data_AF-A0A538EEI2-F1
#
_entry.id   AF-A0A538EEI2-F1
#
_cell.length_a   1.000
_cell.length_b   1.000
_cell.length_c   1.000
_cell.angle_alpha   90.00
_cell.angle_beta   90.00
_cell.angle_gamma   90.00
#
_symmetry.space_group_name_H-M   'P 1'
#
loop_
_entity.id
_entity.type
_entity.pdbx_description
1 polymer ?
#
loop_
_entity_poly.entity_id
_entity_poly.type
_entity_poly.pdbx_seq_one_letter_code
_entity_poly.pdbx_strand_id
1 'polypeptide(L)'
;MRFDIGRLARRIIVLVVASGLTGLAVTAAPGRPAIAAVANRAARSGFEGIRLQNVASRVGLSFRQGAFRFGVSPDPAAETGGGLCALDYNNDGWVDLFVVNSYSQTDIGRWQKRGGLPRSALFRNTKGRFRNVTRGSGAGLAVRGQGCVAADFNGDGFSDLFITADGRNKLLWNNGNGAFTEGAWAAGIKAHGWYTGAAVADVNRDGRPDLFVAGYTDPNIPVPGSAAGFPNNVSGVRDLLFLNIGRGKHGRSRFREVGVQAGLEAARFDHSLGAVFSDFSGDGRPDLYVANDGDPNRLYENIPWPGGKKADPAGLGFRFEERAAIAGVADPAAGMGVAAADFNGDGRSDLFITNSRGQGHAVYSGQPPIASGSSFNDVRTAFAPAFGNTFTGWGASWVDLDLDGFPDLVLANGDIPVTKLARNAQPIQVLENLGGPPGSPPQFRDGTALVGGNDLPRVVGRGLTTADFANNGRMDIAINTIGGKLELLRPTGALGHWLAVRFSKFSPGALVTAVLPDGRRLTREVEAGSSYLSSEDPRVHFGLGAATSVNQLTVRFADGRSVSRTNVPADRIVSFRHPKRAAAARPSRRLSATAPYLIDGCTADLQGRSIARVWDEAMLDAIRRDLPAPTTHARNLFDVSAAMWDAWAAYDPTADGYFVTEKDKAPDVGAAREIAISYAAYRVLLWRYSYGANMQVTFDELSRIMRSQCYRIDFTGTKGESPAALGNRIVAAVIRSGRKDGSLERLHYADESYVPVNTPLVVAEPGTVMHDPTFWQPLALDQNVAQNGLAVPGKVQTFIGAQWGHVRGFALPPSKTGVPIDPGPPPIGTPASAAYKQEAVGVIRKSAELDPVDGQVIDIGLDALGDNPLGTNDGHGYAVNPLTGRPYPPERVPLADYSRVLAEFWADGPNSETPPGHWNVIANTVSDSPLMASRIGPGAANRLRWDVRMYFALNGALHDAAIAAWGLKRKYQSVRPISMIRYMAEHGQSSDPTLPSYDPEGLPLIPGLIELITKESGAPGQRHAALADHVGEIAIRAWRGNPGDPNEVSGVGWILGEQWVPYQKATFVTPAFPGFVSGHSTFSRAAAEVLAAYTGSPYFPGGDFTRTFAPGYLKFEHGPSKPLTLQWATYFDAADQAGISRIFGGIHIPADDFAGRRIGSRIGKEAWALAERYFAGTVR
;
A
#
# COMPACT_ATOMS: atom_id res chain seq x y z
N MET A 1 28.14 45.80 -9.52
CA MET A 1 29.53 46.25 -9.80
C MET A 1 30.27 45.16 -10.56
N ARG A 2 31.27 45.51 -11.38
CA ARG A 2 32.15 44.57 -12.13
C ARG A 2 33.48 44.36 -11.39
N PHE A 3 34.34 43.51 -11.98
CA PHE A 3 35.71 43.10 -11.60
C PHE A 3 35.77 41.90 -10.63
N ASP A 4 36.37 40.73 -10.90
CA ASP A 4 37.34 40.19 -11.91
C ASP A 4 38.81 40.07 -11.43
N ILE A 5 39.44 38.93 -11.82
CA ILE A 5 40.87 38.51 -11.78
C ILE A 5 41.57 38.32 -10.42
N GLY A 6 42.21 37.14 -10.18
CA GLY A 6 43.53 37.12 -9.51
C GLY A 6 43.99 35.94 -8.61
N ARG A 7 44.45 34.83 -9.22
CA ARG A 7 45.48 33.83 -8.77
C ARG A 7 46.11 33.87 -7.35
N LEU A 8 46.26 32.67 -6.76
CA LEU A 8 47.45 32.16 -6.01
C LEU A 8 47.51 30.62 -6.28
N ALA A 9 48.57 29.93 -6.76
CA ALA A 9 49.99 29.83 -6.36
C ALA A 9 50.15 29.22 -4.94
N ARG A 10 51.07 28.26 -4.63
CA ARG A 10 52.38 27.92 -5.25
C ARG A 10 53.05 26.68 -4.55
N ARG A 11 54.07 26.05 -5.20
CA ARG A 11 55.29 25.30 -4.68
C ARG A 11 55.38 23.78 -5.01
N ILE A 12 56.39 23.17 -5.70
CA ILE A 12 57.90 23.06 -5.62
C ILE A 12 58.32 21.65 -5.06
N ILE A 13 59.31 20.85 -5.53
CA ILE A 13 60.41 21.00 -6.54
C ILE A 13 60.88 19.67 -7.24
N VAL A 14 61.20 19.74 -8.54
CA VAL A 14 62.38 19.25 -9.34
C VAL A 14 63.35 18.16 -8.80
N LEU A 15 63.70 17.10 -9.58
CA LEU A 15 65.03 16.92 -10.25
C LEU A 15 65.20 15.72 -11.24
N VAL A 16 66.16 15.92 -12.15
CA VAL A 16 66.60 15.22 -13.39
C VAL A 16 67.46 13.96 -13.16
N VAL A 17 67.50 13.02 -14.13
CA VAL A 17 68.72 12.38 -14.74
C VAL A 17 68.34 11.50 -15.96
N ALA A 18 69.26 11.37 -16.93
CA ALA A 18 69.12 10.56 -18.16
C ALA A 18 70.31 9.59 -18.32
N SER A 19 70.17 8.49 -19.11
CA SER A 19 71.20 7.94 -20.05
C SER A 19 70.97 6.47 -20.48
N GLY A 20 71.11 6.19 -21.80
CA GLY A 20 71.53 4.90 -22.41
C GLY A 20 70.55 3.71 -22.42
N LEU A 21 70.69 2.69 -23.28
CA LEU A 21 71.45 2.51 -24.54
C LEU A 21 71.00 1.17 -25.20
N THR A 22 71.28 0.99 -26.51
CA THR A 22 71.09 -0.24 -27.36
C THR A 22 69.66 -0.79 -27.54
N GLY A 23 69.26 -1.40 -28.67
CA GLY A 23 69.93 -1.56 -29.97
C GLY A 23 69.96 -3.01 -30.48
N LEU A 24 69.06 -3.38 -31.39
CA LEU A 24 69.19 -4.55 -32.30
C LEU A 24 68.23 -4.43 -33.49
N ALA A 25 68.55 -5.07 -34.61
CA ALA A 25 68.12 -4.62 -35.93
C ALA A 25 67.72 -5.76 -36.89
N VAL A 26 66.91 -5.42 -37.91
CA VAL A 26 66.78 -6.09 -39.23
C VAL A 26 66.15 -7.51 -39.19
N THR A 27 65.04 -7.75 -39.89
CA THR A 27 65.03 -8.01 -41.34
C THR A 27 63.73 -7.56 -42.03
N ALA A 28 63.85 -7.19 -43.32
CA ALA A 28 62.72 -6.90 -44.21
C ALA A 28 62.87 -7.71 -45.51
N ALA A 29 61.77 -8.27 -46.01
CA ALA A 29 61.61 -8.96 -47.29
C ALA A 29 60.12 -8.88 -47.73
N PRO A 30 59.78 -8.99 -49.03
CA PRO A 30 58.97 -7.95 -49.66
C PRO A 30 57.51 -8.30 -50.03
N GLY A 31 56.69 -7.27 -50.27
CA GLY A 31 55.38 -7.37 -50.95
C GLY A 31 55.52 -7.74 -52.44
N ARG A 32 54.47 -7.96 -53.24
CA ARG A 32 53.08 -7.43 -53.34
C ARG A 32 52.30 -8.37 -54.31
N PRO A 33 51.02 -8.13 -54.72
CA PRO A 33 49.94 -7.32 -54.16
C PRO A 33 48.56 -8.06 -54.11
N ALA A 34 47.65 -7.66 -53.22
CA ALA A 34 46.19 -7.84 -53.39
C ALA A 34 45.34 -7.06 -52.35
N ILE A 35 45.53 -5.74 -52.22
CA ILE A 35 44.67 -4.90 -51.37
C ILE A 35 44.16 -3.70 -52.17
N ALA A 36 43.03 -3.92 -52.85
CA ALA A 36 42.26 -2.89 -53.56
C ALA A 36 40.77 -3.27 -53.61
N ALA A 37 40.20 -3.67 -52.46
CA ALA A 37 38.76 -4.02 -52.35
C ALA A 37 38.15 -3.86 -50.93
N VAL A 38 38.96 -3.86 -49.86
CA VAL A 38 38.46 -3.96 -48.46
C VAL A 38 38.26 -2.58 -47.78
N ALA A 39 38.82 -1.51 -48.34
CA ALA A 39 38.94 -0.20 -47.68
C ALA A 39 37.67 0.70 -47.73
N ASN A 40 36.46 0.13 -47.86
CA ASN A 40 35.23 0.94 -47.96
C ASN A 40 34.05 0.42 -47.10
N ARG A 41 34.36 -0.27 -46.00
CA ARG A 41 33.44 -0.46 -44.85
C ARG A 41 33.98 0.25 -43.61
N ALA A 42 34.16 1.57 -43.71
CA ALA A 42 34.03 2.39 -42.51
C ALA A 42 32.57 2.28 -42.05
N ALA A 43 32.34 1.95 -40.78
CA ALA A 43 30.99 1.81 -40.25
C ALA A 43 30.30 3.18 -40.30
N ARG A 44 29.11 3.24 -40.93
CA ARG A 44 28.15 4.31 -40.67
C ARG A 44 27.55 4.03 -39.30
N SER A 45 27.72 4.96 -38.37
CA SER A 45 27.05 4.96 -37.06
C SER A 45 25.76 5.77 -37.14
N GLY A 46 24.69 5.29 -36.53
CA GLY A 46 23.38 5.93 -36.55
C GLY A 46 22.59 5.66 -37.84
N PHE A 47 21.41 6.26 -37.93
CA PHE A 47 20.37 5.96 -38.93
C PHE A 47 20.69 6.34 -40.40
N GLU A 48 21.95 6.63 -40.75
CA GLU A 48 22.32 7.05 -42.11
C GLU A 48 22.15 5.92 -43.15
N GLY A 49 21.07 6.00 -43.93
CA GLY A 49 20.74 5.01 -44.95
C GLY A 49 19.90 3.84 -44.45
N ILE A 50 19.45 3.88 -43.20
CA ILE A 50 18.43 2.98 -42.66
C ILE A 50 17.04 3.47 -43.08
N ARG A 51 16.15 2.54 -43.44
CA ARG A 51 14.75 2.85 -43.79
C ARG A 51 13.81 1.79 -43.24
N LEU A 52 12.78 2.20 -42.50
CA LEU A 52 11.67 1.34 -42.12
C LEU A 52 10.71 1.19 -43.30
N GLN A 53 10.36 -0.05 -43.66
CA GLN A 53 9.34 -0.34 -44.67
C GLN A 53 8.20 -1.14 -44.07
N ASN A 54 6.96 -0.70 -44.29
CA ASN A 54 5.80 -1.52 -43.97
C ASN A 54 5.71 -2.72 -44.93
N VAL A 55 5.88 -3.93 -44.37
CA VAL A 55 5.90 -5.19 -45.12
C VAL A 55 4.73 -6.11 -44.79
N ALA A 56 3.83 -5.76 -43.85
CA ALA A 56 2.78 -6.64 -43.32
C ALA A 56 2.02 -7.41 -44.42
N SER A 57 1.44 -6.70 -45.39
CA SER A 57 0.70 -7.32 -46.51
C SER A 57 1.59 -8.15 -47.45
N ARG A 58 2.88 -7.81 -47.61
CA ARG A 58 3.84 -8.54 -48.46
C ARG A 58 4.28 -9.88 -47.83
N VAL A 59 4.27 -9.96 -46.50
CA VAL A 59 4.65 -11.16 -45.74
C VAL A 59 3.47 -12.04 -45.34
N GLY A 60 2.23 -11.64 -45.58
CA GLY A 60 1.03 -12.45 -45.29
C GLY A 60 0.28 -12.08 -44.00
N LEU A 61 0.67 -11.00 -43.32
CA LEU A 61 -0.07 -10.44 -42.19
C LEU A 61 -1.29 -9.66 -42.70
N SER A 62 -2.42 -10.35 -42.79
CA SER A 62 -3.73 -9.76 -43.09
C SER A 62 -4.61 -9.82 -41.85
N PHE A 63 -4.61 -8.73 -41.08
CA PHE A 63 -5.46 -8.52 -39.91
C PHE A 63 -6.07 -7.11 -39.95
N ARG A 64 -7.27 -6.98 -39.36
CA ARG A 64 -7.90 -5.69 -39.07
C ARG A 64 -8.55 -5.76 -37.70
N GLN A 65 -8.26 -4.79 -36.84
CA GLN A 65 -8.83 -4.69 -35.50
C GLN A 65 -10.33 -4.31 -35.60
N GLY A 66 -11.13 -4.81 -34.66
CA GLY A 66 -12.59 -4.84 -34.75
C GLY A 66 -13.34 -3.68 -34.09
N ALA A 67 -12.67 -2.84 -33.31
CA ALA A 67 -13.26 -1.63 -32.73
C ALA A 67 -13.62 -0.63 -33.83
N PHE A 68 -14.73 0.07 -33.63
CA PHE A 68 -15.24 1.14 -34.50
C PHE A 68 -15.34 0.80 -35.99
N ARG A 69 -15.66 -0.46 -36.30
CA ARG A 69 -15.68 -0.96 -37.68
C ARG A 69 -16.81 -0.36 -38.51
N PHE A 70 -17.89 0.08 -37.86
CA PHE A 70 -19.11 0.62 -38.50
C PHE A 70 -19.46 2.06 -38.07
N GLY A 71 -18.56 2.74 -37.37
CA GLY A 71 -18.76 4.05 -36.74
C GLY A 71 -17.94 4.14 -35.45
N VAL A 72 -17.67 5.35 -34.97
CA VAL A 72 -16.98 5.56 -33.68
C VAL A 72 -18.02 5.86 -32.61
N SER A 73 -17.83 5.33 -31.40
CA SER A 73 -18.63 5.58 -30.20
C SER A 73 -17.71 5.79 -29.01
N PRO A 74 -18.12 6.53 -27.96
CA PRO A 74 -17.35 6.63 -26.71
C PRO A 74 -17.43 5.29 -25.96
N ASP A 75 -16.51 4.37 -26.27
CA ASP A 75 -16.42 3.04 -25.66
C ASP A 75 -14.98 2.82 -25.19
N PRO A 76 -14.65 3.29 -23.97
CA PRO A 76 -13.27 3.30 -23.48
C PRO A 76 -12.54 1.96 -23.62
N ALA A 77 -13.15 0.81 -23.32
CA ALA A 77 -12.47 -0.48 -23.45
C ALA A 77 -12.24 -0.94 -24.90
N ALA A 78 -12.99 -0.39 -25.86
CA ALA A 78 -12.70 -0.53 -27.29
C ALA A 78 -11.64 0.47 -27.78
N GLU A 79 -11.46 1.59 -27.06
CA GLU A 79 -10.42 2.59 -27.32
C GLU A 79 -9.06 2.23 -26.72
N THR A 80 -8.99 1.55 -25.56
CA THR A 80 -7.71 1.18 -24.89
C THR A 80 -7.08 -0.08 -25.49
N GLY A 81 -7.86 -1.13 -25.71
CA GLY A 81 -7.33 -2.48 -25.98
C GLY A 81 -6.62 -2.67 -27.32
N GLY A 82 -5.64 -3.56 -27.37
CA GLY A 82 -4.95 -3.90 -28.62
C GLY A 82 -3.52 -4.43 -28.48
N GLY A 83 -3.25 -5.36 -27.56
CA GLY A 83 -1.94 -5.99 -27.39
C GLY A 83 -1.45 -6.88 -28.54
N LEU A 84 -0.15 -7.22 -28.49
CA LEU A 84 0.55 -8.13 -29.40
C LEU A 84 1.49 -9.05 -28.61
N CYS A 85 1.67 -10.31 -29.03
CA CYS A 85 2.66 -11.20 -28.42
C CYS A 85 3.51 -11.88 -29.48
N ALA A 86 4.82 -11.70 -29.39
CA ALA A 86 5.82 -12.48 -30.11
C ALA A 86 6.10 -13.80 -29.36
N LEU A 87 6.04 -14.94 -30.05
CA LEU A 87 6.32 -16.26 -29.46
C LEU A 87 6.63 -17.30 -30.53
N ASP A 88 7.53 -18.25 -30.27
CA ASP A 88 7.65 -19.48 -31.08
C ASP A 88 6.68 -20.52 -30.51
N TYR A 89 5.44 -20.59 -31.02
CA TYR A 89 4.38 -21.41 -30.38
C TYR A 89 4.49 -22.90 -30.68
N ASN A 90 5.30 -23.29 -31.67
CA ASN A 90 5.44 -24.68 -32.11
C ASN A 90 6.88 -25.22 -32.02
N ASN A 91 7.80 -24.42 -31.45
CA ASN A 91 9.23 -24.71 -31.32
C ASN A 91 9.94 -25.00 -32.66
N ASP A 92 9.51 -24.36 -33.76
CA ASP A 92 10.15 -24.52 -35.07
C ASP A 92 11.31 -23.55 -35.34
N GLY A 93 11.59 -22.66 -34.38
CA GLY A 93 12.72 -21.72 -34.39
C GLY A 93 12.41 -20.39 -35.07
N TRP A 94 11.18 -20.17 -35.53
CA TRP A 94 10.71 -18.91 -36.08
C TRP A 94 9.73 -18.27 -35.10
N VAL A 95 9.96 -17.00 -34.75
CA VAL A 95 9.03 -16.28 -33.88
C VAL A 95 7.73 -16.02 -34.65
N ASP A 96 6.61 -16.43 -34.09
CA ASP A 96 5.24 -16.21 -34.58
C ASP A 96 4.64 -14.94 -33.94
N LEU A 97 3.47 -14.53 -34.42
CA LEU A 97 2.77 -13.34 -33.92
C LEU A 97 1.32 -13.64 -33.53
N PHE A 98 0.97 -13.39 -32.28
CA PHE A 98 -0.40 -13.35 -31.79
C PHE A 98 -0.89 -11.90 -31.66
N VAL A 99 -2.13 -11.64 -32.07
CA VAL A 99 -2.72 -10.30 -32.15
C VAL A 99 -4.05 -10.28 -31.42
N VAL A 100 -4.15 -9.45 -30.37
CA VAL A 100 -5.38 -9.28 -29.60
C VAL A 100 -6.39 -8.46 -30.42
N ASN A 101 -7.67 -8.86 -30.36
CA ASN A 101 -8.77 -8.14 -30.99
C ASN A 101 -9.81 -7.72 -29.96
N SER A 102 -10.56 -6.67 -30.29
CA SER A 102 -11.63 -6.11 -29.46
C SER A 102 -12.76 -5.58 -30.36
N TYR A 103 -13.84 -5.11 -29.74
CA TYR A 103 -15.02 -4.56 -30.40
C TYR A 103 -15.73 -3.58 -29.46
N SER A 104 -16.42 -2.59 -30.01
CA SER A 104 -17.35 -1.79 -29.20
C SER A 104 -18.61 -2.58 -28.87
N GLN A 105 -19.15 -2.38 -27.67
CA GLN A 105 -20.46 -2.88 -27.26
C GLN A 105 -21.56 -2.45 -28.25
N THR A 106 -21.51 -1.22 -28.75
CA THR A 106 -22.50 -0.66 -29.67
C THR A 106 -22.53 -1.39 -31.03
N ASP A 107 -21.42 -2.00 -31.42
CA ASP A 107 -21.26 -2.72 -32.69
C ASP A 107 -21.62 -4.23 -32.60
N ILE A 108 -21.88 -4.79 -31.41
CA ILE A 108 -22.14 -6.23 -31.20
C ILE A 108 -23.22 -6.77 -32.16
N GLY A 109 -24.37 -6.11 -32.22
CA GLY A 109 -25.48 -6.54 -33.08
C GLY A 109 -25.16 -6.49 -34.58
N ARG A 110 -24.24 -5.61 -35.00
CA ARG A 110 -23.77 -5.51 -36.40
C ARG A 110 -22.75 -6.60 -36.72
N TRP A 111 -21.89 -6.94 -35.76
CA TRP A 111 -20.94 -8.05 -35.87
C TRP A 111 -21.64 -9.41 -35.96
N GLN A 112 -22.66 -9.67 -35.12
CA GLN A 112 -23.43 -10.92 -35.20
C GLN A 112 -24.10 -11.08 -36.58
N LYS A 113 -24.69 -10.00 -37.13
CA LYS A 113 -25.24 -9.98 -38.50
C LYS A 113 -24.19 -10.22 -39.62
N ARG A 114 -22.90 -10.15 -39.33
CA ARG A 114 -21.78 -10.40 -40.25
C ARG A 114 -21.02 -11.69 -39.96
N GLY A 115 -21.61 -12.62 -39.21
CA GLY A 115 -21.04 -13.95 -38.94
C GLY A 115 -20.26 -14.07 -37.62
N GLY A 116 -20.35 -13.08 -36.74
CA GLY A 116 -19.86 -13.16 -35.37
C GLY A 116 -18.97 -11.99 -34.95
N LEU A 117 -18.62 -11.98 -33.65
CA LEU A 117 -17.72 -11.00 -33.05
C LEU A 117 -16.28 -11.11 -33.62
N PRO A 118 -15.51 -10.00 -33.65
CA PRO A 118 -14.09 -10.01 -33.96
C PRO A 118 -13.34 -10.99 -33.07
N ARG A 119 -12.30 -11.61 -33.64
CA ARG A 119 -11.50 -12.62 -32.95
C ARG A 119 -10.03 -12.21 -32.99
N SER A 120 -9.31 -12.50 -31.90
CA SER A 120 -7.84 -12.47 -31.90
C SER A 120 -7.28 -13.42 -32.97
N ALA A 121 -6.06 -13.19 -33.42
CA ALA A 121 -5.47 -13.94 -34.52
C ALA A 121 -4.07 -14.48 -34.17
N LEU A 122 -3.77 -15.70 -34.62
CA LEU A 122 -2.44 -16.29 -34.56
C LEU A 122 -1.88 -16.45 -35.98
N PHE A 123 -0.70 -15.91 -36.20
CA PHE A 123 0.02 -15.96 -37.47
C PHE A 123 1.30 -16.77 -37.31
N ARG A 124 1.31 -17.99 -37.87
CA ARG A 124 2.52 -18.81 -37.91
C ARG A 124 3.53 -18.21 -38.88
N ASN A 125 4.74 -17.97 -38.43
CA ASN A 125 5.88 -17.58 -39.25
C ASN A 125 6.55 -18.82 -39.86
N THR A 126 7.13 -18.66 -41.04
CA THR A 126 8.04 -19.63 -41.65
C THR A 126 8.97 -18.84 -42.57
N LYS A 127 10.24 -18.67 -42.15
CA LYS A 127 11.26 -17.94 -42.93
C LYS A 127 10.87 -16.49 -43.26
N GLY A 128 10.33 -15.76 -42.28
CA GLY A 128 9.92 -14.36 -42.43
C GLY A 128 8.63 -14.15 -43.25
N ARG A 129 7.82 -15.20 -43.43
CA ARG A 129 6.49 -15.16 -44.05
C ARG A 129 5.45 -15.76 -43.10
N PHE A 130 4.32 -15.08 -42.98
CA PHE A 130 3.25 -15.40 -42.04
C PHE A 130 2.06 -16.08 -42.72
N ARG A 131 1.45 -17.04 -42.03
CA ARG A 131 0.18 -17.67 -42.39
C ARG A 131 -0.76 -17.62 -41.21
N ASN A 132 -1.97 -17.10 -41.41
CA ASN A 132 -3.03 -17.14 -40.41
C ASN A 132 -3.40 -18.60 -40.09
N VAL A 133 -3.22 -19.03 -38.84
CA VAL A 133 -3.53 -20.38 -38.34
C VAL A 133 -4.67 -20.38 -37.31
N THR A 134 -5.22 -19.21 -37.00
CA THR A 134 -6.23 -18.90 -35.96
C THR A 134 -7.35 -19.92 -35.79
N ARG A 135 -7.93 -20.41 -36.90
CA ARG A 135 -9.05 -21.38 -36.85
C ARG A 135 -8.60 -22.77 -36.41
N GLY A 136 -7.41 -23.21 -36.85
CA GLY A 136 -6.86 -24.53 -36.54
C GLY A 136 -6.19 -24.60 -35.17
N SER A 137 -5.64 -23.49 -34.68
CA SER A 137 -4.96 -23.44 -33.39
C SER A 137 -5.88 -23.29 -32.18
N GLY A 138 -7.15 -22.92 -32.37
CA GLY A 138 -8.07 -22.60 -31.26
C GLY A 138 -7.78 -21.29 -30.52
N ALA A 139 -6.67 -20.61 -30.83
CA ALA A 139 -6.26 -19.37 -30.16
C ALA A 139 -7.12 -18.14 -30.53
N GLY A 140 -7.92 -18.23 -31.60
CA GLY A 140 -8.79 -17.13 -32.01
C GLY A 140 -10.00 -16.97 -31.11
N LEU A 141 -9.85 -16.25 -30.01
CA LEU A 141 -10.94 -15.96 -29.06
C LEU A 141 -11.75 -14.73 -29.49
N ALA A 142 -13.07 -14.79 -29.32
CA ALA A 142 -13.96 -13.63 -29.44
C ALA A 142 -14.19 -13.06 -28.03
N VAL A 143 -13.39 -12.07 -27.67
CA VAL A 143 -13.42 -11.36 -26.38
C VAL A 143 -13.21 -9.86 -26.63
N ARG A 144 -13.60 -9.01 -25.67
CA ARG A 144 -13.30 -7.58 -25.69
C ARG A 144 -11.89 -7.36 -25.11
N GLY A 145 -10.91 -7.91 -25.85
CA GLY A 145 -9.55 -8.13 -25.38
C GLY A 145 -8.75 -6.84 -25.22
N GLN A 146 -7.91 -6.81 -24.18
CA GLN A 146 -6.99 -5.71 -23.91
C GLN A 146 -5.58 -6.10 -24.36
N GLY A 147 -4.91 -6.99 -23.62
CA GLY A 147 -3.53 -7.39 -23.83
C GLY A 147 -3.28 -8.89 -23.83
N CYS A 148 -2.01 -9.27 -23.98
CA CYS A 148 -1.56 -10.65 -23.82
C CYS A 148 -0.16 -10.72 -23.20
N VAL A 149 0.18 -11.89 -22.63
CA VAL A 149 1.56 -12.26 -22.30
C VAL A 149 1.82 -13.72 -22.67
N ALA A 150 3.01 -13.98 -23.24
CA ALA A 150 3.46 -15.31 -23.66
C ALA A 150 4.48 -15.87 -22.66
N ALA A 151 4.24 -17.08 -22.14
CA ALA A 151 5.11 -17.73 -21.15
C ALA A 151 4.89 -19.25 -21.10
N ASP A 152 5.92 -20.02 -20.77
CA ASP A 152 5.79 -21.45 -20.45
C ASP A 152 5.38 -21.62 -18.98
N PHE A 153 4.09 -21.42 -18.68
CA PHE A 153 3.56 -21.43 -17.31
C PHE A 153 3.58 -22.83 -16.67
N ASN A 154 3.58 -23.88 -17.49
CA ASN A 154 3.57 -25.25 -17.00
C ASN A 154 4.97 -25.92 -16.98
N GLY A 155 5.96 -25.37 -17.68
CA GLY A 155 7.32 -25.89 -17.76
C GLY A 155 7.49 -27.09 -18.70
N ASP A 156 6.64 -27.24 -19.73
CA ASP A 156 6.76 -28.32 -20.74
C ASP A 156 7.59 -27.94 -21.96
N GLY A 157 8.00 -26.67 -22.05
CA GLY A 157 8.80 -26.13 -23.14
C GLY A 157 7.97 -25.55 -24.30
N PHE A 158 6.64 -25.49 -24.21
CA PHE A 158 5.79 -24.80 -25.18
C PHE A 158 5.20 -23.52 -24.57
N SER A 159 5.32 -22.39 -25.27
CA SER A 159 4.77 -21.12 -24.79
C SER A 159 3.23 -21.15 -24.78
N ASP A 160 2.66 -20.95 -23.60
CA ASP A 160 1.24 -20.66 -23.37
C ASP A 160 0.93 -19.18 -23.65
N LEU A 161 -0.35 -18.82 -23.76
CA LEU A 161 -0.80 -17.43 -23.92
C LEU A 161 -1.80 -17.05 -22.83
N PHE A 162 -1.50 -16.03 -22.03
CA PHE A 162 -2.48 -15.34 -21.21
C PHE A 162 -3.03 -14.12 -21.96
N ILE A 163 -4.32 -13.83 -21.82
CA ILE A 163 -5.01 -12.74 -22.52
C ILE A 163 -5.92 -12.04 -21.51
N THR A 164 -5.76 -10.72 -21.39
CA THR A 164 -6.59 -9.85 -20.56
C THR A 164 -7.77 -9.28 -21.35
N ALA A 165 -8.85 -8.92 -20.66
CA ALA A 165 -10.06 -8.41 -21.28
C ALA A 165 -10.84 -7.48 -20.36
N ASP A 166 -11.72 -6.70 -20.96
CA ASP A 166 -12.93 -6.25 -20.26
C ASP A 166 -13.90 -7.45 -20.19
N GLY A 167 -14.06 -8.00 -18.99
CA GLY A 167 -14.84 -9.19 -18.69
C GLY A 167 -13.98 -10.34 -18.13
N ARG A 168 -13.84 -11.44 -18.88
CA ARG A 168 -13.12 -12.65 -18.44
C ARG A 168 -11.78 -12.80 -19.14
N ASN A 169 -10.70 -12.73 -18.36
CA ASN A 169 -9.35 -13.11 -18.77
C ASN A 169 -9.28 -14.59 -19.19
N LYS A 170 -8.26 -14.93 -19.98
CA LYS A 170 -8.11 -16.24 -20.65
C LYS A 170 -6.69 -16.74 -20.52
N LEU A 171 -6.55 -18.04 -20.26
CA LEU A 171 -5.26 -18.74 -20.30
C LEU A 171 -5.39 -19.89 -21.29
N LEU A 172 -4.68 -19.76 -22.40
CA LEU A 172 -4.59 -20.71 -23.48
C LEU A 172 -3.36 -21.60 -23.26
N TRP A 173 -3.62 -22.81 -22.78
CA TRP A 173 -2.61 -23.86 -22.65
C TRP A 173 -2.20 -24.39 -24.01
N ASN A 174 -0.93 -24.32 -24.35
CA ASN A 174 -0.39 -24.91 -25.56
C ASN A 174 -0.35 -26.44 -25.41
N ASN A 175 -0.92 -27.18 -26.35
CA ASN A 175 -0.99 -28.64 -26.27
C ASN A 175 0.23 -29.34 -26.94
N GLY A 176 1.25 -28.59 -27.37
CA GLY A 176 2.45 -29.10 -28.03
C GLY A 176 2.24 -29.64 -29.46
N ASN A 177 1.01 -29.62 -29.97
CA ASN A 177 0.61 -30.04 -31.32
C ASN A 177 0.19 -28.87 -32.22
N GLY A 178 0.43 -27.63 -31.77
CA GLY A 178 0.03 -26.41 -32.47
C GLY A 178 -1.42 -25.96 -32.25
N ALA A 179 -2.16 -26.62 -31.35
CA ALA A 179 -3.46 -26.18 -30.87
C ALA A 179 -3.42 -25.80 -29.38
N PHE A 180 -4.32 -24.91 -28.98
CA PHE A 180 -4.45 -24.38 -27.61
C PHE A 180 -5.75 -24.83 -26.94
N THR A 181 -5.76 -24.88 -25.61
CA THR A 181 -6.96 -25.14 -24.79
C THR A 181 -7.14 -24.04 -23.75
N GLU A 182 -8.31 -23.39 -23.72
CA GLU A 182 -8.64 -22.43 -22.65
C GLU A 182 -8.78 -23.16 -21.30
N GLY A 183 -8.27 -22.56 -20.22
CA GLY A 183 -8.31 -23.16 -18.89
C GLY A 183 -8.00 -22.25 -17.71
N ALA A 184 -8.20 -20.92 -17.81
CA ALA A 184 -7.90 -19.97 -16.73
C ALA A 184 -8.59 -20.34 -15.41
N TRP A 185 -9.91 -20.52 -15.44
CA TRP A 185 -10.71 -20.84 -14.26
C TRP A 185 -10.36 -22.22 -13.65
N ALA A 186 -9.99 -23.18 -14.50
CA ALA A 186 -9.55 -24.51 -14.08
C ALA A 186 -8.13 -24.49 -13.47
N ALA A 187 -7.28 -23.58 -13.93
CA ALA A 187 -5.96 -23.32 -13.36
C ALA A 187 -6.06 -22.65 -11.97
N GLY A 188 -7.08 -21.81 -11.77
CA GLY A 188 -7.29 -21.04 -10.53
C GLY A 188 -7.40 -19.53 -10.76
N ILE A 189 -7.16 -19.05 -11.98
CA ILE A 189 -7.27 -17.66 -12.38
C ILE A 189 -8.76 -17.34 -12.59
N LYS A 190 -9.41 -16.87 -11.52
CA LYS A 190 -10.86 -16.57 -11.48
C LYS A 190 -11.10 -15.09 -11.22
N ALA A 191 -10.75 -14.27 -12.20
CA ALA A 191 -11.00 -12.83 -12.20
C ALA A 191 -12.12 -12.48 -13.20
N HIS A 192 -12.90 -11.46 -12.85
CA HIS A 192 -13.87 -10.78 -13.73
C HIS A 192 -13.80 -9.29 -13.45
N GLY A 193 -13.82 -8.45 -14.48
CA GLY A 193 -13.60 -7.01 -14.41
C GLY A 193 -12.85 -6.53 -15.64
N TRP A 194 -12.42 -5.27 -15.64
CA TRP A 194 -11.58 -4.75 -16.71
C TRP A 194 -10.11 -4.87 -16.33
N TYR A 195 -9.42 -5.81 -16.98
CA TYR A 195 -7.99 -6.05 -16.81
C TYR A 195 -7.22 -5.73 -18.09
N THR A 196 -6.01 -5.20 -17.94
CA THR A 196 -5.26 -4.52 -18.99
C THR A 196 -3.88 -5.16 -19.16
N GLY A 197 -2.83 -4.64 -18.54
CA GLY A 197 -1.47 -5.19 -18.61
C GLY A 197 -1.34 -6.57 -17.94
N ALA A 198 -0.31 -7.31 -18.32
CA ALA A 198 0.09 -8.54 -17.66
C ALA A 198 1.61 -8.72 -17.79
N ALA A 199 2.25 -9.21 -16.72
CA ALA A 199 3.70 -9.42 -16.66
C ALA A 199 4.02 -10.73 -15.92
N VAL A 200 5.19 -11.32 -16.18
CA VAL A 200 5.55 -12.67 -15.71
C VAL A 200 6.97 -12.72 -15.17
N ALA A 201 7.13 -13.21 -13.94
CA ALA A 201 8.42 -13.41 -13.27
C ALA A 201 8.37 -14.57 -12.27
N ASP A 202 9.52 -15.03 -11.77
CA ASP A 202 9.63 -16.03 -10.69
C ASP A 202 9.77 -15.29 -9.34
N VAL A 203 8.69 -14.65 -8.87
CA VAL A 203 8.77 -13.66 -7.78
C VAL A 203 9.17 -14.28 -6.44
N ASN A 204 8.87 -15.57 -6.25
CA ASN A 204 9.25 -16.31 -5.04
C ASN A 204 10.56 -17.12 -5.18
N ARG A 205 11.18 -17.11 -6.37
CA ARG A 205 12.44 -17.81 -6.73
C ARG A 205 12.39 -19.33 -6.54
N ASP A 206 11.26 -19.96 -6.87
CA ASP A 206 11.09 -21.42 -6.81
C ASP A 206 11.14 -22.14 -8.18
N GLY A 207 11.42 -21.37 -9.24
CA GLY A 207 11.71 -21.87 -10.57
C GLY A 207 10.50 -22.02 -11.48
N ARG A 208 9.36 -21.42 -11.12
CA ARG A 208 8.10 -21.43 -11.88
C ARG A 208 7.65 -20.00 -12.20
N PRO A 209 7.14 -19.70 -13.40
CA PRO A 209 6.66 -18.36 -13.71
C PRO A 209 5.33 -18.06 -13.01
N ASP A 210 5.31 -16.99 -12.22
CA ASP A 210 4.15 -16.36 -11.60
C ASP A 210 3.60 -15.25 -12.52
N LEU A 211 2.34 -14.86 -12.35
CA LEU A 211 1.63 -13.95 -13.27
C LEU A 211 1.07 -12.74 -12.52
N PHE A 212 1.49 -11.53 -12.90
CA PHE A 212 0.83 -10.27 -12.54
C PHE A 212 -0.22 -9.89 -13.59
N VAL A 213 -1.33 -9.28 -13.15
CA VAL A 213 -2.39 -8.75 -14.02
C VAL A 213 -2.86 -7.39 -13.51
N ALA A 214 -2.76 -6.37 -14.35
CA ALA A 214 -3.20 -5.02 -14.04
C ALA A 214 -4.73 -4.89 -14.09
N GLY A 215 -5.33 -4.33 -13.05
CA GLY A 215 -6.75 -3.98 -12.96
C GLY A 215 -6.96 -2.50 -13.28
N TYR A 216 -7.92 -2.20 -14.15
CA TYR A 216 -8.11 -0.83 -14.63
C TYR A 216 -9.29 -0.14 -13.94
N THR A 217 -10.54 -0.44 -14.31
CA THR A 217 -11.70 0.30 -13.75
C THR A 217 -12.99 -0.53 -13.72
N ASP A 218 -13.87 -0.22 -12.78
CA ASP A 218 -15.27 -0.65 -12.78
C ASP A 218 -16.18 0.53 -13.15
N PRO A 219 -16.65 0.62 -14.42
CA PRO A 219 -17.49 1.73 -14.88
C PRO A 219 -18.89 1.75 -14.24
N ASN A 220 -19.25 0.74 -13.43
CA ASN A 220 -20.52 0.69 -12.69
C ASN A 220 -20.41 1.36 -11.31
N ILE A 221 -19.20 1.73 -10.87
CA ILE A 221 -18.93 2.32 -9.54
C ILE A 221 -18.36 3.73 -9.72
N PRO A 222 -19.21 4.74 -10.03
CA PRO A 222 -18.78 6.13 -10.14
C PRO A 222 -18.23 6.65 -8.81
N VAL A 223 -17.23 7.53 -8.87
CA VAL A 223 -16.73 8.27 -7.71
C VAL A 223 -17.70 9.43 -7.42
N PRO A 224 -18.48 9.41 -6.31
CA PRO A 224 -19.50 10.41 -6.07
C PRO A 224 -18.90 11.80 -5.94
N GLY A 225 -19.51 12.78 -6.63
CA GLY A 225 -19.03 14.17 -6.63
C GLY A 225 -17.74 14.43 -7.41
N SER A 226 -17.18 13.44 -8.13
CA SER A 226 -15.98 13.66 -8.93
C SER A 226 -16.24 14.58 -10.12
N ALA A 227 -15.54 15.72 -10.15
CA ALA A 227 -15.47 16.61 -11.31
C ALA A 227 -14.38 16.19 -12.33
N ALA A 228 -13.68 15.06 -12.08
CA ALA A 228 -12.63 14.57 -12.96
C ALA A 228 -13.20 13.97 -14.27
N GLY A 229 -12.32 13.80 -15.25
CA GLY A 229 -12.59 12.99 -16.43
C GLY A 229 -12.50 11.49 -16.15
N PHE A 230 -12.77 10.69 -17.17
CA PHE A 230 -12.42 9.27 -17.17
C PHE A 230 -10.88 9.11 -17.23
N PRO A 231 -10.27 8.21 -16.44
CA PRO A 231 -10.93 7.21 -15.60
C PRO A 231 -11.23 7.64 -14.16
N ASN A 232 -10.64 8.71 -13.62
CA ASN A 232 -10.75 9.09 -12.19
C ASN A 232 -12.15 9.59 -11.74
N ASN A 233 -13.17 9.48 -12.60
CA ASN A 233 -14.59 9.62 -12.26
C ASN A 233 -15.30 8.29 -11.93
N VAL A 234 -14.60 7.16 -12.09
CA VAL A 234 -15.03 5.80 -11.71
C VAL A 234 -13.95 5.14 -10.85
N SER A 235 -14.29 4.01 -10.22
CA SER A 235 -13.39 3.35 -9.26
C SER A 235 -12.45 2.38 -9.96
N GLY A 236 -11.18 2.32 -9.52
CA GLY A 236 -10.21 1.35 -10.02
C GLY A 236 -10.58 -0.09 -9.70
N VAL A 237 -10.04 -1.04 -10.46
CA VAL A 237 -10.16 -2.48 -10.20
C VAL A 237 -8.83 -3.00 -9.68
N ARG A 238 -8.88 -3.88 -8.67
CA ARG A 238 -7.66 -4.37 -8.02
C ARG A 238 -6.73 -5.13 -8.96
N ASP A 239 -5.44 -4.79 -8.89
CA ASP A 239 -4.32 -5.59 -9.38
C ASP A 239 -4.26 -7.00 -8.76
N LEU A 240 -3.74 -7.97 -9.53
CA LEU A 240 -3.70 -9.37 -9.13
C LEU A 240 -2.32 -9.99 -9.31
N LEU A 241 -1.90 -10.78 -8.32
CA LEU A 241 -0.71 -11.62 -8.41
C LEU A 241 -1.08 -13.09 -8.26
N PHE A 242 -0.84 -13.88 -9.29
CA PHE A 242 -1.10 -15.31 -9.34
C PHE A 242 0.19 -16.10 -9.17
N LEU A 243 0.42 -16.60 -7.95
CA LEU A 243 1.53 -17.50 -7.66
C LEU A 243 1.28 -18.90 -8.24
N ASN A 244 2.22 -19.39 -9.02
CA ASN A 244 2.22 -20.69 -9.66
C ASN A 244 2.55 -21.78 -8.62
N ILE A 245 1.54 -22.47 -8.11
CA ILE A 245 1.68 -23.54 -7.11
C ILE A 245 2.05 -24.90 -7.75
N GLY A 246 2.40 -24.91 -9.04
CA GLY A 246 2.91 -26.07 -9.75
C GLY A 246 1.84 -26.95 -10.42
N ARG A 247 2.29 -28.03 -11.06
CA ARG A 247 1.46 -28.92 -11.87
C ARG A 247 0.42 -29.67 -11.01
N GLY A 248 -0.84 -29.57 -11.41
CA GLY A 248 -1.92 -30.40 -10.86
C GLY A 248 -1.90 -31.83 -11.43
N LYS A 249 -2.88 -32.65 -11.01
CA LYS A 249 -3.04 -34.06 -11.44
C LYS A 249 -3.10 -34.28 -12.96
N HIS A 250 -3.39 -33.24 -13.75
CA HIS A 250 -3.51 -33.28 -15.21
C HIS A 250 -2.34 -32.58 -15.94
N GLY A 251 -1.18 -32.45 -15.29
CA GLY A 251 0.05 -31.91 -15.90
C GLY A 251 0.11 -30.38 -16.05
N ARG A 252 -1.02 -29.69 -16.19
CA ARG A 252 -1.08 -28.22 -16.23
C ARG A 252 -0.87 -27.58 -14.86
N SER A 253 -0.23 -26.41 -14.83
CA SER A 253 -0.02 -25.63 -13.60
C SER A 253 -1.32 -25.13 -12.98
N ARG A 254 -1.27 -24.91 -11.66
CA ARG A 254 -2.33 -24.28 -10.87
C ARG A 254 -1.80 -22.99 -10.28
N PHE A 255 -2.69 -22.02 -10.11
CA PHE A 255 -2.38 -20.71 -9.57
C PHE A 255 -3.17 -20.44 -8.29
N ARG A 256 -2.55 -19.68 -7.39
CA ARG A 256 -3.18 -19.09 -6.21
C ARG A 256 -3.05 -17.57 -6.33
N GLU A 257 -4.16 -16.86 -6.31
CA GLU A 257 -4.17 -15.41 -6.17
C GLU A 257 -3.59 -15.06 -4.77
N VAL A 258 -2.63 -14.14 -4.73
CA VAL A 258 -1.86 -13.77 -3.53
C VAL A 258 -1.49 -12.28 -3.46
N GLY A 259 -2.02 -11.41 -4.33
CA GLY A 259 -1.61 -9.99 -4.41
C GLY A 259 -1.76 -9.26 -3.09
N VAL A 260 -2.88 -9.52 -2.41
CA VAL A 260 -3.17 -9.17 -1.01
C VAL A 260 -2.02 -9.56 -0.08
N GLN A 261 -1.74 -10.87 0.02
CA GLN A 261 -0.73 -11.40 0.94
C GLN A 261 0.72 -11.06 0.55
N ALA A 262 0.92 -10.65 -0.70
CA ALA A 262 2.19 -10.17 -1.21
C ALA A 262 2.38 -8.65 -1.03
N GLY A 263 1.38 -7.89 -0.55
CA GLY A 263 1.52 -6.45 -0.28
C GLY A 263 1.16 -5.50 -1.42
N LEU A 264 0.49 -5.96 -2.48
CA LEU A 264 0.05 -5.08 -3.58
C LEU A 264 -1.07 -4.12 -3.16
N GLU A 265 -1.89 -4.49 -2.16
CA GLU A 265 -2.96 -3.64 -1.59
C GLU A 265 -2.45 -2.57 -0.59
N ALA A 266 -1.16 -2.21 -0.61
CA ALA A 266 -0.64 -1.05 0.14
C ALA A 266 -1.22 0.29 -0.36
N ALA A 267 -1.75 0.30 -1.59
CA ALA A 267 -2.50 1.39 -2.19
C ALA A 267 -3.99 1.03 -2.32
N ARG A 268 -4.83 2.04 -2.63
CA ARG A 268 -6.21 1.81 -3.11
C ARG A 268 -6.15 1.12 -4.49
N PHE A 269 -7.31 0.72 -5.01
CA PHE A 269 -7.42 0.24 -6.38
C PHE A 269 -7.24 1.44 -7.33
N ASP A 270 -6.03 1.59 -7.86
CA ASP A 270 -5.66 2.59 -8.86
C ASP A 270 -6.06 2.11 -10.28
N HIS A 271 -5.88 2.96 -11.29
CA HIS A 271 -6.21 2.69 -12.69
C HIS A 271 -5.05 2.08 -13.50
N SER A 272 -4.63 0.87 -13.14
CA SER A 272 -3.45 0.21 -13.73
C SER A 272 -3.61 -0.14 -15.22
N LEU A 273 -2.59 0.18 -16.03
CA LEU A 273 -2.55 -0.06 -17.48
C LEU A 273 -1.35 -0.91 -17.92
N GLY A 274 -0.13 -0.45 -17.62
CA GLY A 274 1.12 -1.08 -18.03
C GLY A 274 1.84 -1.72 -16.84
N ALA A 275 2.59 -2.80 -17.07
CA ALA A 275 3.43 -3.40 -16.03
C ALA A 275 4.66 -4.11 -16.61
N VAL A 276 5.77 -4.06 -15.87
CA VAL A 276 7.03 -4.75 -16.18
C VAL A 276 7.70 -5.26 -14.88
N PHE A 277 8.39 -6.39 -14.97
CA PHE A 277 9.26 -6.91 -13.91
C PHE A 277 10.73 -6.70 -14.30
N SER A 278 11.55 -6.19 -13.38
CA SER A 278 13.01 -6.05 -13.55
C SER A 278 13.71 -5.96 -12.18
N ASP A 279 15.04 -6.12 -12.15
CA ASP A 279 15.88 -6.02 -10.94
C ASP A 279 16.24 -4.54 -10.64
N PHE A 280 15.23 -3.71 -10.33
CA PHE A 280 15.40 -2.26 -10.12
C PHE A 280 16.24 -1.94 -8.87
N SER A 281 16.12 -2.73 -7.81
CA SER A 281 16.93 -2.63 -6.58
C SER A 281 18.37 -3.15 -6.76
N GLY A 282 18.60 -4.05 -7.73
CA GLY A 282 19.89 -4.68 -7.99
C GLY A 282 20.23 -5.85 -7.05
N ASP A 283 19.28 -6.33 -6.23
CA ASP A 283 19.47 -7.44 -5.29
C ASP A 283 19.37 -8.84 -5.96
N GLY A 284 18.92 -8.90 -7.22
CA GLY A 284 18.69 -10.13 -7.96
C GLY A 284 17.30 -10.74 -7.74
N ARG A 285 16.30 -9.92 -7.41
CA ARG A 285 14.88 -10.27 -7.36
C ARG A 285 14.11 -9.44 -8.39
N PRO A 286 13.01 -9.98 -8.95
CA PRO A 286 12.15 -9.21 -9.83
C PRO A 286 11.26 -8.28 -9.00
N ASP A 287 11.56 -6.99 -9.06
CA ASP A 287 10.73 -5.88 -8.62
C ASP A 287 9.66 -5.58 -9.70
N LEU A 288 8.52 -5.03 -9.31
CA LEU A 288 7.39 -4.77 -10.22
C LEU A 288 7.15 -3.26 -10.36
N TYR A 289 7.16 -2.74 -11.58
CA TYR A 289 6.67 -1.39 -11.88
C TYR A 289 5.29 -1.46 -12.55
N VAL A 290 4.37 -0.59 -12.12
CA VAL A 290 3.00 -0.48 -12.67
C VAL A 290 2.74 0.97 -13.07
N ALA A 291 2.32 1.16 -14.32
CA ALA A 291 1.92 2.45 -14.88
C ALA A 291 0.40 2.61 -14.80
N ASN A 292 -0.05 3.75 -14.27
CA ASN A 292 -1.41 4.05 -13.85
C ASN A 292 -1.97 5.27 -14.60
N ASP A 293 -3.27 5.27 -14.89
CA ASP A 293 -3.95 6.32 -15.67
C ASP A 293 -4.57 7.41 -14.77
N GLY A 294 -3.81 8.46 -14.52
CA GLY A 294 -4.22 9.62 -13.71
C GLY A 294 -4.08 9.42 -12.20
N ASP A 295 -3.70 8.22 -11.76
CA ASP A 295 -3.23 7.94 -10.40
C ASP A 295 -1.69 7.81 -10.40
N PRO A 296 -0.99 8.01 -9.27
CA PRO A 296 0.46 7.85 -9.22
C PRO A 296 0.90 6.42 -9.60
N ASN A 297 1.88 6.30 -10.50
CA ASN A 297 2.54 5.02 -10.82
C ASN A 297 3.13 4.34 -9.57
N ARG A 298 3.25 3.00 -9.60
CA ARG A 298 3.73 2.18 -8.48
C ARG A 298 5.06 1.48 -8.79
N LEU A 299 5.89 1.33 -7.76
CA LEU A 299 7.10 0.54 -7.77
C LEU A 299 7.09 -0.34 -6.53
N TYR A 300 6.97 -1.64 -6.75
CA TYR A 300 6.87 -2.66 -5.72
C TYR A 300 8.20 -3.42 -5.64
N GLU A 301 9.00 -3.11 -4.61
CA GLU A 301 10.29 -3.73 -4.30
C GLU A 301 10.07 -5.13 -3.68
N ASN A 302 10.62 -6.18 -4.28
CA ASN A 302 10.43 -7.57 -3.89
C ASN A 302 11.45 -7.97 -2.82
N ILE A 303 11.07 -7.95 -1.55
CA ILE A 303 11.98 -8.26 -0.45
C ILE A 303 11.71 -9.63 0.19
N PRO A 304 12.73 -10.33 0.73
CA PRO A 304 12.53 -11.59 1.42
C PRO A 304 11.74 -11.41 2.73
N TRP A 305 10.82 -12.34 3.02
CA TRP A 305 10.14 -12.35 4.30
C TRP A 305 11.13 -12.60 5.46
N PRO A 306 11.11 -11.85 6.58
CA PRO A 306 12.03 -12.05 7.71
C PRO A 306 11.95 -13.46 8.33
N GLY A 307 13.08 -14.17 8.35
CA GLY A 307 13.16 -15.60 8.70
C GLY A 307 12.79 -16.58 7.57
N GLY A 308 12.48 -16.06 6.36
CA GLY A 308 12.23 -16.80 5.13
C GLY A 308 10.86 -17.50 5.06
N LYS A 309 10.66 -18.30 4.00
CA LYS A 309 9.40 -18.98 3.64
C LYS A 309 8.75 -19.86 4.73
N LYS A 310 9.50 -20.24 5.78
CA LYS A 310 8.96 -20.98 6.94
C LYS A 310 8.46 -20.07 8.07
N ALA A 311 8.98 -18.85 8.15
CA ALA A 311 8.54 -17.82 9.09
C ALA A 311 7.34 -17.04 8.53
N ASP A 312 7.16 -17.05 7.22
CA ASP A 312 6.00 -16.50 6.52
C ASP A 312 4.72 -17.32 6.77
N PRO A 313 3.66 -16.74 7.39
CA PRO A 313 2.41 -17.45 7.64
C PRO A 313 1.44 -17.56 6.43
N ALA A 314 1.69 -16.84 5.34
CA ALA A 314 1.08 -17.03 4.01
C ALA A 314 1.88 -18.04 3.14
N GLY A 315 3.14 -18.27 3.51
CA GLY A 315 4.03 -19.27 2.91
C GLY A 315 4.54 -18.90 1.52
N LEU A 316 4.63 -17.61 1.20
CA LEU A 316 5.21 -17.05 -0.02
C LEU A 316 6.75 -17.09 0.05
N GLY A 317 7.31 -16.55 1.13
CA GLY A 317 8.73 -16.36 1.40
C GLY A 317 9.29 -15.01 0.95
N PHE A 318 8.44 -14.14 0.44
CA PHE A 318 8.73 -12.79 -0.04
C PHE A 318 7.51 -11.90 0.21
N ARG A 319 7.68 -10.59 0.04
CA ARG A 319 6.61 -9.60 -0.10
C ARG A 319 7.07 -8.47 -1.00
N PHE A 320 6.14 -7.69 -1.49
CA PHE A 320 6.36 -6.40 -2.12
C PHE A 320 6.24 -5.27 -1.09
N GLU A 321 7.03 -4.22 -1.27
CA GLU A 321 6.86 -2.94 -0.59
C GLU A 321 6.73 -1.83 -1.64
N GLU A 322 5.70 -0.98 -1.51
CA GLU A 322 5.51 0.17 -2.39
C GLU A 322 6.56 1.24 -2.08
N ARG A 323 7.23 1.74 -3.13
CA ARG A 323 8.39 2.62 -3.05
C ARG A 323 8.34 3.82 -4.00
N ALA A 324 7.39 3.92 -4.92
CA ALA A 324 7.45 4.86 -6.04
C ALA A 324 7.68 6.32 -5.63
N ALA A 325 7.04 6.76 -4.54
CA ALA A 325 7.21 8.13 -4.04
C ALA A 325 8.64 8.40 -3.52
N ILE A 326 9.20 7.46 -2.76
CA ILE A 326 10.58 7.57 -2.23
C ILE A 326 11.60 7.41 -3.36
N ALA A 327 11.32 6.50 -4.30
CA ALA A 327 12.12 6.22 -5.49
C ALA A 327 12.00 7.29 -6.59
N GLY A 328 11.19 8.33 -6.42
CA GLY A 328 11.06 9.45 -7.37
C GLY A 328 10.31 9.13 -8.68
N VAL A 329 9.54 8.04 -8.73
CA VAL A 329 8.91 7.50 -9.95
C VAL A 329 7.36 7.41 -9.89
N ALA A 330 6.75 7.97 -8.84
CA ALA A 330 5.29 8.06 -8.65
C ALA A 330 4.64 9.18 -9.49
N ASP A 331 4.83 9.14 -10.81
CA ASP A 331 4.22 10.12 -11.73
C ASP A 331 2.69 9.91 -11.83
N PRO A 332 1.85 10.95 -11.65
CA PRO A 332 0.38 10.86 -11.72
C PRO A 332 -0.20 11.26 -13.08
N ALA A 333 0.58 11.21 -14.16
CA ALA A 333 0.09 11.37 -15.53
C ALA A 333 -0.73 10.14 -15.99
N ALA A 334 -1.03 10.03 -17.30
CA ALA A 334 -1.88 8.96 -17.83
C ALA A 334 -1.24 7.55 -17.89
N GLY A 335 0.05 7.41 -17.54
CA GLY A 335 0.78 6.15 -17.31
C GLY A 335 0.30 4.93 -18.12
N MET A 336 0.45 4.96 -19.45
CA MET A 336 -0.16 3.96 -20.33
C MET A 336 0.74 2.74 -20.54
N GLY A 337 1.77 2.89 -21.37
CA GLY A 337 2.75 1.83 -21.67
C GLY A 337 4.04 2.05 -20.90
N VAL A 338 4.67 0.96 -20.48
CA VAL A 338 5.97 0.95 -19.80
C VAL A 338 6.95 0.05 -20.54
N ALA A 339 8.23 0.43 -20.56
CA ALA A 339 9.34 -0.40 -21.00
C ALA A 339 10.59 -0.13 -20.14
N ALA A 340 11.38 -1.18 -19.90
CA ALA A 340 12.64 -1.10 -19.16
C ALA A 340 13.84 -1.41 -20.09
N ALA A 341 15.00 -0.82 -19.82
CA ALA A 341 16.27 -1.15 -20.49
C ALA A 341 17.46 -0.50 -19.79
N ASP A 342 18.66 -1.07 -19.97
CA ASP A 342 19.93 -0.35 -19.74
C ASP A 342 20.22 0.53 -20.97
N PHE A 343 19.62 1.74 -21.01
CA PHE A 343 19.72 2.64 -22.18
C PHE A 343 20.96 3.54 -22.15
N ASN A 344 21.52 3.77 -20.96
CA ASN A 344 22.72 4.58 -20.75
C ASN A 344 24.02 3.74 -20.65
N GLY A 345 23.91 2.41 -20.59
CA GLY A 345 25.03 1.47 -20.59
C GLY A 345 25.75 1.30 -19.24
N ASP A 346 25.19 1.78 -18.12
CA ASP A 346 25.77 1.64 -16.78
C ASP A 346 25.51 0.27 -16.12
N GLY A 347 24.61 -0.53 -16.69
CA GLY A 347 24.27 -1.88 -16.22
C GLY A 347 23.11 -1.96 -15.21
N ARG A 348 22.40 -0.85 -14.94
CA ARG A 348 21.10 -0.85 -14.23
C ARG A 348 19.92 -0.83 -15.21
N SER A 349 18.73 -1.04 -14.67
CA SER A 349 17.47 -0.96 -15.40
C SER A 349 16.93 0.47 -15.32
N ASP A 350 16.84 1.13 -16.47
CA ASP A 350 16.19 2.44 -16.65
C ASP A 350 14.72 2.24 -17.09
N LEU A 351 13.86 3.24 -16.85
CA LEU A 351 12.41 3.20 -17.11
C LEU A 351 11.96 4.25 -18.12
N PHE A 352 11.03 3.86 -18.99
CA PHE A 352 10.28 4.76 -19.87
C PHE A 352 8.77 4.48 -19.79
N ILE A 353 7.97 5.55 -19.65
CA ILE A 353 6.51 5.47 -19.54
C ILE A 353 5.84 6.45 -20.51
N THR A 354 4.92 5.95 -21.34
CA THR A 354 4.10 6.77 -22.23
C THR A 354 2.94 7.43 -21.49
N ASN A 355 2.65 8.66 -21.89
CA ASN A 355 1.66 9.55 -21.29
C ASN A 355 0.84 10.24 -22.39
N SER A 356 -0.24 10.92 -22.01
CA SER A 356 -1.12 11.61 -22.95
C SER A 356 -0.48 12.91 -23.49
N ARG A 357 -0.99 13.40 -24.63
CA ARG A 357 -0.56 14.67 -25.23
C ARG A 357 -0.60 15.79 -24.19
N GLY A 358 0.49 16.57 -24.11
CA GLY A 358 0.63 17.70 -23.20
C GLY A 358 1.12 17.35 -21.79
N GLN A 359 1.12 16.08 -21.38
CA GLN A 359 1.67 15.66 -20.08
C GLN A 359 3.19 15.43 -20.13
N GLY A 360 3.71 15.02 -21.29
CA GLY A 360 5.11 14.60 -21.46
C GLY A 360 5.34 13.17 -20.96
N HIS A 361 6.15 12.39 -21.68
CA HIS A 361 6.47 11.01 -21.29
C HIS A 361 7.46 11.01 -20.13
N ALA A 362 7.32 10.07 -19.19
CA ALA A 362 8.22 9.96 -18.03
C ALA A 362 9.43 9.08 -18.38
N VAL A 363 10.62 9.52 -17.99
CA VAL A 363 11.88 8.85 -18.30
C VAL A 363 12.81 8.92 -17.10
N TYR A 364 13.29 7.77 -16.64
CA TYR A 364 14.06 7.65 -15.41
C TYR A 364 15.29 6.79 -15.62
N SER A 365 16.48 7.29 -15.27
CA SER A 365 17.69 6.46 -15.24
C SER A 365 17.91 5.89 -13.83
N GLY A 366 18.21 4.60 -13.72
CA GLY A 366 18.45 3.93 -12.44
C GLY A 366 19.79 4.35 -11.79
N GLN A 367 19.82 4.54 -10.47
CA GLN A 367 21.04 4.89 -9.74
C GLN A 367 21.29 3.99 -8.52
N PRO A 368 22.52 3.94 -7.97
CA PRO A 368 22.81 3.11 -6.79
C PRO A 368 21.90 3.44 -5.60
N PRO A 369 21.42 2.45 -4.83
CA PRO A 369 20.56 2.71 -3.67
C PRO A 369 21.22 3.63 -2.65
N ILE A 370 20.49 4.66 -2.23
CA ILE A 370 20.85 5.58 -1.15
C ILE A 370 19.86 5.43 0.01
N ALA A 371 20.37 5.29 1.23
CA ALA A 371 19.59 4.83 2.40
C ALA A 371 18.42 5.75 2.81
N SER A 372 18.32 6.96 2.25
CA SER A 372 17.24 7.92 2.52
C SER A 372 16.98 8.83 1.30
N GLY A 373 16.92 8.27 0.09
CA GLY A 373 16.65 9.05 -1.12
C GLY A 373 16.27 8.21 -2.34
N SER A 374 16.11 8.88 -3.48
CA SER A 374 15.62 8.30 -4.74
C SER A 374 16.59 7.28 -5.37
N SER A 375 16.07 6.12 -5.78
CA SER A 375 16.77 5.12 -6.61
C SER A 375 16.76 5.43 -8.10
N PHE A 376 16.13 6.51 -8.54
CA PHE A 376 16.09 6.97 -9.93
C PHE A 376 16.39 8.47 -10.08
N ASN A 377 16.88 8.86 -11.26
CA ASN A 377 16.94 10.26 -11.68
C ASN A 377 15.94 10.51 -12.82
N ASP A 378 15.12 11.55 -12.70
CA ASP A 378 14.27 12.04 -13.79
C ASP A 378 15.14 12.68 -14.87
N VAL A 379 15.14 12.08 -16.07
CA VAL A 379 15.93 12.50 -17.23
C VAL A 379 15.07 13.00 -18.39
N ARG A 380 13.78 13.32 -18.15
CA ARG A 380 12.86 13.85 -19.17
C ARG A 380 13.43 15.02 -19.97
N THR A 381 14.19 15.89 -19.33
CA THR A 381 14.82 17.07 -19.93
C THR A 381 15.82 16.71 -21.04
N ALA A 382 16.50 15.57 -20.95
CA ALA A 382 17.42 15.09 -21.98
C ALA A 382 16.71 14.57 -23.24
N PHE A 383 15.49 14.04 -23.08
CA PHE A 383 14.67 13.51 -24.18
C PHE A 383 13.77 14.56 -24.82
N ALA A 384 13.47 15.68 -24.15
CA ALA A 384 12.56 16.72 -24.65
C ALA A 384 12.88 17.22 -26.07
N PRO A 385 14.16 17.45 -26.48
CA PRO A 385 14.50 17.84 -27.86
C PRO A 385 14.17 16.76 -28.90
N ALA A 386 14.18 15.48 -28.51
CA ALA A 386 13.96 14.33 -29.38
C ALA A 386 12.47 14.00 -29.58
N PHE A 387 11.60 14.36 -28.63
CA PHE A 387 10.15 14.19 -28.78
C PHE A 387 9.48 15.31 -29.60
N GLY A 388 9.98 16.54 -29.51
CA GLY A 388 9.38 17.70 -30.20
C GLY A 388 7.94 17.97 -29.74
N ASN A 389 6.96 17.74 -30.61
CA ASN A 389 5.54 17.83 -30.24
C ASN A 389 5.10 16.57 -29.48
N THR A 390 4.52 16.71 -28.29
CA THR A 390 3.99 15.56 -27.54
C THR A 390 2.75 14.97 -28.21
N PHE A 391 2.78 13.67 -28.48
CA PHE A 391 1.64 12.88 -28.93
C PHE A 391 1.05 12.08 -27.78
N THR A 392 -0.04 11.35 -28.03
CA THR A 392 -0.62 10.41 -27.06
C THR A 392 0.04 9.05 -27.28
N GLY A 393 1.05 8.74 -26.47
CA GLY A 393 1.84 7.51 -26.61
C GLY A 393 1.17 6.31 -25.97
N TRP A 394 1.37 5.13 -26.54
CA TRP A 394 0.86 3.85 -26.01
C TRP A 394 1.99 2.83 -25.94
N GLY A 395 2.12 1.94 -26.93
CA GLY A 395 3.25 1.01 -27.01
C GLY A 395 4.59 1.73 -27.16
N ALA A 396 5.60 1.27 -26.42
CA ALA A 396 6.95 1.80 -26.39
C ALA A 396 7.94 0.65 -26.23
N SER A 397 8.92 0.50 -27.12
CA SER A 397 9.87 -0.61 -27.06
C SER A 397 11.30 -0.11 -27.26
N TRP A 398 12.21 -0.67 -26.47
CA TRP A 398 13.65 -0.45 -26.55
C TRP A 398 14.25 -1.46 -27.53
N VAL A 399 14.78 -0.96 -28.65
CA VAL A 399 15.23 -1.79 -29.76
C VAL A 399 16.42 -1.14 -30.45
N ASP A 400 17.49 -1.91 -30.68
CA ASP A 400 18.68 -1.45 -31.38
C ASP A 400 18.45 -1.63 -32.90
N LEU A 401 18.11 -0.53 -33.62
CA LEU A 401 17.67 -0.59 -35.02
C LEU A 401 18.82 -0.53 -36.03
N ASP A 402 19.95 0.11 -35.67
CA ASP A 402 21.14 0.20 -36.51
C ASP A 402 22.20 -0.87 -36.20
N LEU A 403 22.03 -1.57 -35.07
CA LEU A 403 22.88 -2.61 -34.52
C LEU A 403 24.21 -2.09 -33.98
N ASP A 404 24.28 -0.86 -33.43
CA ASP A 404 25.51 -0.27 -32.88
C ASP A 404 25.84 -0.64 -31.41
N GLY A 405 24.84 -1.13 -30.67
CA GLY A 405 24.90 -1.54 -29.27
C GLY A 405 24.04 -0.70 -28.31
N PHE A 406 23.57 0.48 -28.72
CA PHE A 406 22.71 1.35 -27.93
C PHE A 406 21.22 1.14 -28.31
N PRO A 407 20.29 0.99 -27.35
CA PRO A 407 18.90 0.75 -27.69
C PRO A 407 18.20 2.07 -28.05
N ASP A 408 17.57 2.10 -29.23
CA ASP A 408 16.66 3.16 -29.67
C ASP A 408 15.27 2.99 -29.05
N LEU A 409 14.46 4.05 -29.08
CA LEU A 409 13.09 4.03 -28.57
C LEU A 409 12.07 4.16 -29.70
N VAL A 410 11.16 3.19 -29.84
CA VAL A 410 10.07 3.22 -30.82
C VAL A 410 8.73 3.38 -30.12
N LEU A 411 7.91 4.36 -30.55
CA LEU A 411 6.60 4.64 -29.98
C LEU A 411 5.44 4.45 -30.98
N ALA A 412 4.39 3.75 -30.54
CA ALA A 412 3.09 3.73 -31.17
C ALA A 412 2.19 4.81 -30.54
N ASN A 413 1.82 5.82 -31.33
CA ASN A 413 0.96 6.92 -30.89
C ASN A 413 -0.48 6.77 -31.43
N GLY A 414 -1.46 7.34 -30.73
CA GLY A 414 -2.86 7.37 -31.18
C GLY A 414 -3.76 8.18 -30.24
N ASP A 415 -4.36 9.24 -30.76
CA ASP A 415 -5.05 10.27 -29.96
C ASP A 415 -6.35 9.76 -29.30
N ILE A 416 -6.68 10.30 -28.14
CA ILE A 416 -7.94 10.06 -27.40
C ILE A 416 -8.62 11.39 -27.00
N PRO A 417 -9.97 11.42 -26.86
CA PRO A 417 -10.91 10.34 -27.19
C PRO A 417 -10.98 10.07 -28.70
N VAL A 418 -11.10 8.80 -29.06
CA VAL A 418 -11.26 8.37 -30.45
C VAL A 418 -12.62 8.86 -30.92
N THR A 419 -12.61 9.72 -31.94
CA THR A 419 -13.82 10.40 -32.43
C THR A 419 -13.93 10.33 -33.96
N LYS A 420 -12.80 10.28 -34.68
CA LYS A 420 -12.71 9.83 -36.08
C LYS A 420 -11.35 9.17 -36.30
N LEU A 421 -11.32 7.89 -36.71
CA LEU A 421 -10.08 7.12 -36.90
C LEU A 421 -8.98 7.88 -37.67
N ALA A 422 -9.32 8.54 -38.79
CA ALA A 422 -8.37 9.30 -39.59
C ALA A 422 -7.87 10.61 -38.94
N ARG A 423 -8.63 11.21 -38.01
CA ARG A 423 -8.24 12.42 -37.27
C ARG A 423 -7.36 12.08 -36.07
N ASN A 424 -7.71 11.00 -35.35
CA ASN A 424 -6.98 10.54 -34.18
C ASN A 424 -5.67 9.80 -34.55
N ALA A 425 -5.41 9.57 -35.83
CA ALA A 425 -4.21 8.90 -36.33
C ALA A 425 -2.94 9.77 -36.17
N GLN A 426 -1.99 9.28 -35.38
CA GLN A 426 -0.73 9.95 -35.03
C GLN A 426 0.47 9.20 -35.67
N PRO A 427 1.65 9.84 -35.79
CA PRO A 427 2.82 9.20 -36.37
C PRO A 427 3.41 8.14 -35.42
N ILE A 428 4.00 7.10 -36.01
CA ILE A 428 4.90 6.17 -35.32
C ILE A 428 6.23 6.91 -35.16
N GLN A 429 6.74 7.06 -33.94
CA GLN A 429 7.99 7.79 -33.68
C GLN A 429 9.14 6.82 -33.42
N VAL A 430 10.34 7.26 -33.78
CA VAL A 430 11.61 6.58 -33.48
C VAL A 430 12.58 7.63 -32.97
N LEU A 431 13.12 7.43 -31.76
CA LEU A 431 14.17 8.26 -31.19
C LEU A 431 15.48 7.47 -31.25
N GLU A 432 16.48 8.05 -31.89
CA GLU A 432 17.81 7.46 -32.07
C GLU A 432 18.65 7.71 -30.82
N ASN A 433 19.24 6.65 -30.28
CA ASN A 433 20.18 6.74 -29.17
C ASN A 433 21.58 7.01 -29.72
N LEU A 434 22.15 8.19 -29.43
CA LEU A 434 23.47 8.59 -29.92
C LEU A 434 24.62 7.97 -29.11
N GLY A 435 24.29 7.25 -28.04
CA GLY A 435 25.23 6.60 -27.16
C GLY A 435 26.09 7.56 -26.34
N GLY A 436 27.03 6.98 -25.59
CA GLY A 436 27.97 7.71 -24.75
C GLY A 436 28.81 6.78 -23.89
N PRO A 437 29.73 7.33 -23.07
CA PRO A 437 30.36 6.58 -21.99
C PRO A 437 29.30 6.04 -21.00
N PRO A 438 29.47 4.85 -20.42
CA PRO A 438 28.57 4.28 -19.41
C PRO A 438 28.21 5.28 -18.31
N GLY A 439 26.90 5.45 -18.05
CA GLY A 439 26.40 6.36 -17.01
C GLY A 439 26.56 7.86 -17.32
N SER A 440 26.92 8.23 -18.54
CA SER A 440 26.81 9.62 -19.00
C SER A 440 25.34 9.99 -19.27
N PRO A 441 24.96 11.29 -19.25
CA PRO A 441 23.59 11.70 -19.54
C PRO A 441 23.13 11.19 -20.92
N PRO A 442 21.92 10.62 -21.04
CA PRO A 442 21.42 10.04 -22.28
C PRO A 442 21.34 11.09 -23.39
N GLN A 443 21.74 10.73 -24.61
CA GLN A 443 21.72 11.60 -25.79
C GLN A 443 20.80 11.01 -26.85
N PHE A 444 19.65 11.64 -27.06
CA PHE A 444 18.65 11.20 -28.04
C PHE A 444 18.35 12.29 -29.06
N ARG A 445 17.98 11.89 -30.28
CA ARG A 445 17.42 12.79 -31.31
C ARG A 445 16.19 12.17 -31.97
N ASP A 446 15.35 13.00 -32.60
CA ASP A 446 14.26 12.50 -33.45
C ASP A 446 14.84 11.78 -34.67
N GLY A 447 14.77 10.45 -34.65
CA GLY A 447 15.19 9.58 -35.75
C GLY A 447 14.06 9.29 -36.74
N THR A 448 12.83 9.73 -36.47
CA THR A 448 11.62 9.37 -37.22
C THR A 448 11.77 9.71 -38.70
N ALA A 449 12.19 10.94 -39.02
CA ALA A 449 12.43 11.35 -40.40
C ALA A 449 13.65 10.63 -41.03
N LEU A 450 14.69 10.34 -40.24
CA LEU A 450 15.93 9.70 -40.71
C LEU A 450 15.67 8.27 -41.21
N VAL A 451 14.79 7.51 -40.54
CA VAL A 451 14.38 6.15 -40.96
C VAL A 451 13.25 6.14 -41.99
N GLY A 452 12.85 7.28 -42.55
CA GLY A 452 11.74 7.37 -43.53
C GLY A 452 10.34 7.34 -42.91
N GLY A 453 10.20 7.67 -41.63
CA GLY A 453 8.93 7.68 -40.90
C GLY A 453 7.84 8.59 -41.49
N ASN A 454 8.21 9.58 -42.29
CA ASN A 454 7.27 10.44 -43.03
C ASN A 454 6.47 9.67 -44.10
N ASP A 455 7.01 8.56 -44.61
CA ASP A 455 6.37 7.69 -45.61
C ASP A 455 5.55 6.55 -44.95
N LEU A 456 5.59 6.44 -43.61
CA LEU A 456 4.85 5.42 -42.86
C LEU A 456 3.38 5.85 -42.63
N PRO A 457 2.46 4.88 -42.47
CA PRO A 457 1.08 5.20 -42.14
C PRO A 457 0.98 5.87 -40.76
N ARG A 458 0.20 6.95 -40.68
CA ARG A 458 -0.34 7.42 -39.39
C ARG A 458 -1.41 6.46 -38.91
N VAL A 459 -1.40 6.15 -37.62
CA VAL A 459 -2.24 5.09 -37.03
C VAL A 459 -2.87 5.58 -35.72
N VAL A 460 -3.98 4.96 -35.32
CA VAL A 460 -4.45 5.02 -33.93
C VAL A 460 -3.78 3.84 -33.22
N GLY A 461 -2.48 3.97 -32.93
CA GLY A 461 -1.64 2.90 -32.41
C GLY A 461 -1.97 2.54 -30.96
N ARG A 462 -1.81 1.25 -30.62
CA ARG A 462 -1.91 0.72 -29.26
C ARG A 462 -0.72 -0.17 -28.93
N GLY A 463 -0.93 -1.48 -28.82
CA GLY A 463 0.13 -2.44 -28.54
C GLY A 463 1.19 -2.45 -29.64
N LEU A 464 2.44 -2.52 -29.21
CA LEU A 464 3.64 -2.56 -30.03
C LEU A 464 4.50 -3.73 -29.53
N THR A 465 5.11 -4.46 -30.45
CA THR A 465 6.16 -5.42 -30.13
C THR A 465 7.26 -5.45 -31.18
N THR A 466 8.49 -5.77 -30.78
CA THR A 466 9.65 -5.94 -31.66
C THR A 466 10.19 -7.37 -31.63
N ALA A 467 10.59 -7.89 -32.80
CA ALA A 467 11.17 -9.23 -32.91
C ALA A 467 11.98 -9.44 -34.20
N ASP A 468 13.01 -10.29 -34.15
CA ASP A 468 13.71 -10.77 -35.35
C ASP A 468 12.93 -11.93 -35.98
N PHE A 469 11.80 -11.60 -36.63
CA PHE A 469 10.97 -12.57 -37.35
C PHE A 469 11.69 -13.21 -38.56
N ALA A 470 12.83 -12.67 -38.99
CA ALA A 470 13.59 -13.14 -40.14
C ALA A 470 14.83 -13.99 -39.77
N ASN A 471 15.13 -14.14 -38.48
CA ASN A 471 16.33 -14.78 -37.95
C ASN A 471 17.63 -14.27 -38.61
N ASN A 472 17.68 -12.96 -38.87
CA ASN A 472 18.76 -12.29 -39.60
C ASN A 472 19.35 -11.07 -38.85
N GLY A 473 18.99 -10.91 -37.58
CA GLY A 473 19.43 -9.81 -36.71
C GLY A 473 18.62 -8.53 -36.81
N ARG A 474 17.65 -8.45 -37.74
CA ARG A 474 16.85 -7.24 -37.95
C ARG A 474 15.59 -7.30 -37.12
N MET A 475 15.50 -6.42 -36.12
CA MET A 475 14.32 -6.28 -35.31
C MET A 475 13.22 -5.58 -36.12
N ASP A 476 12.17 -6.33 -36.47
CA ASP A 476 10.95 -5.76 -37.04
C ASP A 476 10.05 -5.20 -35.92
N ILE A 477 9.26 -4.18 -36.23
CA ILE A 477 8.29 -3.55 -35.31
C ILE A 477 6.87 -3.88 -35.76
N ALA A 478 6.10 -4.58 -34.94
CA ALA A 478 4.68 -4.86 -35.17
C ALA A 478 3.80 -3.92 -34.32
N ILE A 479 2.74 -3.34 -34.91
CA ILE A 479 1.83 -2.39 -34.23
C ILE A 479 0.37 -2.71 -34.54
N ASN A 480 -0.43 -2.84 -33.48
CA ASN A 480 -1.88 -3.01 -33.55
C ASN A 480 -2.56 -1.64 -33.55
N THR A 481 -3.63 -1.48 -34.34
CA THR A 481 -4.24 -0.17 -34.60
C THR A 481 -5.75 -0.21 -34.44
N ILE A 482 -6.33 0.72 -33.66
CA ILE A 482 -7.77 0.77 -33.40
C ILE A 482 -8.56 0.92 -34.71
N GLY A 483 -9.42 -0.06 -35.00
CA GLY A 483 -10.20 -0.14 -36.23
C GLY A 483 -9.40 -0.23 -37.54
N GLY A 484 -8.07 -0.27 -37.47
CA GLY A 484 -7.14 -0.24 -38.60
C GLY A 484 -6.50 -1.60 -38.90
N LYS A 485 -5.48 -1.59 -39.77
CA LYS A 485 -4.73 -2.79 -40.13
C LYS A 485 -3.59 -3.04 -39.13
N LEU A 486 -3.16 -4.29 -39.02
CA LEU A 486 -1.90 -4.61 -38.36
C LEU A 486 -0.74 -4.10 -39.23
N GLU A 487 0.16 -3.33 -38.64
CA GLU A 487 1.37 -2.84 -39.30
C GLU A 487 2.57 -3.69 -38.90
N LEU A 488 3.52 -3.90 -39.82
CA LEU A 488 4.81 -4.55 -39.56
C LEU A 488 5.89 -3.78 -40.32
N LEU A 489 6.73 -3.07 -39.60
CA LEU A 489 7.83 -2.25 -40.12
C LEU A 489 9.14 -3.04 -40.06
N ARG A 490 9.85 -3.12 -41.18
CA ARG A 490 11.13 -3.82 -41.28
C ARG A 490 12.27 -2.84 -41.59
N PRO A 491 13.37 -2.82 -40.81
CA PRO A 491 14.53 -1.99 -41.11
C PRO A 491 15.32 -2.55 -42.30
N THR A 492 15.56 -1.68 -43.27
CA THR A 492 16.34 -1.93 -44.50
C THR A 492 17.54 -0.99 -44.53
N GLY A 493 18.62 -1.38 -45.22
CA GLY A 493 19.91 -0.67 -45.20
C GLY A 493 21.04 -1.58 -44.70
N ALA A 494 22.28 -1.07 -44.74
CA ALA A 494 23.41 -1.71 -44.06
C ALA A 494 23.29 -1.45 -42.55
N LEU A 495 23.53 -2.49 -41.74
CA LEU A 495 23.47 -2.44 -40.27
C LEU A 495 24.77 -3.06 -39.71
N GLY A 496 24.99 -2.92 -38.41
CA GLY A 496 26.05 -3.61 -37.67
C GLY A 496 25.91 -5.14 -37.60
N HIS A 497 26.84 -5.75 -36.88
CA HIS A 497 26.80 -7.16 -36.48
C HIS A 497 25.84 -7.36 -35.30
N TRP A 498 25.35 -8.58 -35.09
CA TRP A 498 24.37 -8.88 -34.03
C TRP A 498 24.64 -10.19 -33.29
N LEU A 499 23.96 -10.38 -32.17
CA LEU A 499 23.88 -11.64 -31.45
C LEU A 499 22.50 -11.77 -30.77
N ALA A 500 21.84 -12.92 -30.92
CA ALA A 500 20.64 -13.24 -30.14
C ALA A 500 20.87 -14.44 -29.22
N VAL A 501 20.31 -14.38 -28.01
CA VAL A 501 20.45 -15.41 -26.97
C VAL A 501 19.08 -16.01 -26.68
N ARG A 502 18.91 -17.29 -27.00
CA ARG A 502 17.70 -18.07 -26.69
C ARG A 502 17.92 -19.05 -25.54
N PHE A 503 16.87 -19.31 -24.78
CA PHE A 503 16.89 -20.21 -23.64
C PHE A 503 16.15 -21.51 -23.93
N SER A 504 16.69 -22.65 -23.47
CA SER A 504 16.03 -23.95 -23.60
C SER A 504 14.94 -24.23 -22.55
N LYS A 505 14.75 -23.29 -21.62
CA LYS A 505 13.66 -23.23 -20.65
C LYS A 505 13.34 -21.74 -20.51
N PHE A 506 12.07 -21.37 -20.56
CA PHE A 506 11.65 -20.02 -20.25
C PHE A 506 12.22 -19.57 -18.89
N SER A 507 12.87 -18.41 -18.89
CA SER A 507 13.72 -17.92 -17.78
C SER A 507 13.54 -16.40 -17.63
N PRO A 508 12.34 -15.91 -17.25
CA PRO A 508 12.09 -14.49 -17.05
C PRO A 508 13.00 -13.94 -15.94
N GLY A 509 13.41 -12.69 -16.06
CA GLY A 509 14.36 -12.05 -15.14
C GLY A 509 15.80 -12.59 -15.23
N ALA A 510 16.16 -13.26 -16.34
CA ALA A 510 17.55 -13.65 -16.57
C ALA A 510 18.31 -12.48 -17.22
N LEU A 511 19.31 -11.94 -16.52
CA LEU A 511 20.21 -10.92 -17.09
C LEU A 511 21.26 -11.58 -17.99
N VAL A 512 21.49 -10.97 -19.14
CA VAL A 512 22.52 -11.35 -20.11
C VAL A 512 23.46 -10.16 -20.30
N THR A 513 24.76 -10.38 -20.09
CA THR A 513 25.81 -9.38 -20.32
C THR A 513 26.76 -9.84 -21.42
N ALA A 514 26.87 -9.06 -22.48
CA ALA A 514 27.86 -9.23 -23.55
C ALA A 514 29.01 -8.24 -23.35
N VAL A 515 30.25 -8.74 -23.26
CA VAL A 515 31.47 -7.92 -23.24
C VAL A 515 32.12 -7.97 -24.62
N LEU A 516 32.20 -6.80 -25.27
CA LEU A 516 32.74 -6.67 -26.62
C LEU A 516 34.28 -6.62 -26.64
N PRO A 517 34.93 -6.77 -27.81
CA PRO A 517 36.39 -6.70 -27.96
C PRO A 517 37.00 -5.34 -27.59
N ASP A 518 36.21 -4.26 -27.71
CA ASP A 518 36.56 -2.89 -27.32
C ASP A 518 36.39 -2.62 -25.81
N GLY A 519 35.89 -3.60 -25.05
CA GLY A 519 35.63 -3.49 -23.61
C GLY A 519 34.24 -2.97 -23.24
N ARG A 520 33.40 -2.54 -24.21
CA ARG A 520 32.00 -2.17 -23.94
C ARG A 520 31.24 -3.36 -23.35
N ARG A 521 30.31 -3.05 -22.44
CA ARG A 521 29.46 -4.02 -21.75
C ARG A 521 28.02 -3.70 -22.09
N LEU A 522 27.33 -4.63 -22.71
CA LEU A 522 25.91 -4.51 -23.04
C LEU A 522 25.11 -5.43 -22.11
N THR A 523 24.15 -4.88 -21.38
CA THR A 523 23.28 -5.67 -20.48
C THR A 523 21.85 -5.60 -20.95
N ARG A 524 21.15 -6.75 -20.92
CA ARG A 524 19.73 -6.88 -21.28
C ARG A 524 19.10 -7.98 -20.42
N GLU A 525 17.81 -7.86 -20.14
CA GLU A 525 17.04 -8.80 -19.31
C GLU A 525 16.03 -9.59 -20.16
N VAL A 526 15.63 -10.78 -19.70
CA VAL A 526 14.49 -11.53 -20.29
C VAL A 526 13.20 -11.00 -19.67
N GLU A 527 12.61 -10.01 -20.32
CA GLU A 527 11.27 -9.50 -19.98
C GLU A 527 10.15 -10.45 -20.45
N ALA A 528 8.99 -10.36 -19.80
CA ALA A 528 7.76 -11.03 -20.20
C ALA A 528 6.55 -10.23 -19.68
N GLY A 529 5.76 -9.69 -20.60
CA GLY A 529 5.20 -8.34 -20.44
C GLY A 529 6.11 -7.33 -21.15
N SER A 530 5.72 -6.05 -21.18
CA SER A 530 6.30 -5.00 -22.03
C SER A 530 6.07 -5.25 -23.55
N SER A 531 5.72 -4.27 -24.39
CA SER A 531 5.34 -2.88 -24.06
C SER A 531 3.89 -2.74 -23.56
N TYR A 532 3.16 -1.69 -23.96
CA TYR A 532 1.72 -1.54 -23.70
C TYR A 532 0.94 -2.81 -24.11
N LEU A 533 0.41 -3.51 -23.12
CA LEU A 533 -0.47 -4.69 -23.29
C LEU A 533 0.15 -5.86 -24.07
N SER A 534 1.49 -5.90 -24.21
CA SER A 534 2.17 -6.73 -25.22
C SER A 534 3.25 -7.65 -24.61
N SER A 535 3.93 -8.43 -25.45
CA SER A 535 5.13 -9.19 -25.09
C SER A 535 6.11 -9.28 -26.25
N GLU A 536 7.35 -8.91 -25.95
CA GLU A 536 8.49 -8.88 -26.88
C GLU A 536 9.04 -10.27 -27.25
N ASP A 537 10.00 -10.27 -28.18
CA ASP A 537 10.77 -11.46 -28.56
C ASP A 537 11.38 -12.14 -27.30
N PRO A 538 11.09 -13.42 -27.02
CA PRO A 538 11.61 -14.13 -25.84
C PRO A 538 13.12 -14.44 -25.93
N ARG A 539 13.82 -13.87 -26.91
CA ARG A 539 15.27 -13.99 -27.14
C ARG A 539 15.91 -12.63 -26.89
N VAL A 540 16.94 -12.59 -26.06
CA VAL A 540 17.69 -11.37 -25.79
C VAL A 540 18.57 -11.04 -27.00
N HIS A 541 18.38 -9.87 -27.60
CA HIS A 541 19.12 -9.40 -28.78
C HIS A 541 20.14 -8.30 -28.41
N PHE A 542 21.25 -8.28 -29.13
CA PHE A 542 22.30 -7.26 -29.06
C PHE A 542 22.73 -6.85 -30.47
N GLY A 543 22.77 -5.55 -30.77
CA GLY A 543 23.69 -5.01 -31.76
C GLY A 543 25.13 -4.99 -31.21
N LEU A 544 26.11 -5.12 -32.11
CA LEU A 544 27.54 -5.24 -31.78
C LEU A 544 28.39 -4.20 -32.54
N GLY A 545 27.76 -3.35 -33.35
CA GLY A 545 28.40 -2.43 -34.28
C GLY A 545 29.33 -3.15 -35.24
N ALA A 546 30.60 -2.75 -35.25
CA ALA A 546 31.63 -3.40 -36.06
C ALA A 546 32.22 -4.69 -35.44
N ALA A 547 31.81 -5.10 -34.22
CA ALA A 547 32.40 -6.25 -33.55
C ALA A 547 31.88 -7.58 -34.11
N THR A 548 32.79 -8.39 -34.65
CA THR A 548 32.50 -9.71 -35.24
C THR A 548 32.43 -10.85 -34.20
N SER A 549 32.63 -10.55 -32.92
CA SER A 549 32.54 -11.49 -31.79
C SER A 549 32.31 -10.77 -30.46
N VAL A 550 31.85 -11.52 -29.47
CA VAL A 550 31.74 -11.14 -28.06
C VAL A 550 32.81 -11.88 -27.26
N ASN A 551 33.69 -11.15 -26.57
CA ASN A 551 34.79 -11.71 -25.77
C ASN A 551 34.27 -12.61 -24.65
N GLN A 552 33.25 -12.14 -23.92
CA GLN A 552 32.60 -12.88 -22.84
C GLN A 552 31.10 -12.60 -22.84
N LEU A 553 30.29 -13.65 -22.95
CA LEU A 553 28.85 -13.62 -22.83
C LEU A 553 28.45 -14.36 -21.55
N THR A 554 27.83 -13.66 -20.60
CA THR A 554 27.42 -14.21 -19.30
C THR A 554 25.91 -14.11 -19.13
N VAL A 555 25.30 -15.19 -18.66
CA VAL A 555 23.90 -15.23 -18.22
C VAL A 555 23.88 -15.38 -16.70
N ARG A 556 23.12 -14.53 -15.98
CA ARG A 556 22.72 -14.68 -14.58
C ARG A 556 21.22 -15.00 -14.55
N PHE A 557 20.85 -16.18 -14.05
CA PHE A 557 19.45 -16.58 -13.88
C PHE A 557 18.85 -15.99 -12.60
N ALA A 558 17.53 -15.83 -12.54
CA ALA A 558 16.79 -15.31 -11.37
C ALA A 558 17.05 -16.09 -10.07
N ASP A 559 17.53 -17.34 -10.12
CA ASP A 559 17.94 -18.11 -8.92
C ASP A 559 19.40 -17.89 -8.48
N GLY A 560 20.08 -16.91 -9.07
CA GLY A 560 21.45 -16.50 -8.74
C GLY A 560 22.54 -17.34 -9.39
N ARG A 561 22.20 -18.38 -10.17
CA ARG A 561 23.20 -19.19 -10.90
C ARG A 561 23.63 -18.47 -12.18
N SER A 562 24.92 -18.62 -12.54
CA SER A 562 25.47 -18.00 -13.75
C SER A 562 26.17 -19.00 -14.67
N VAL A 563 26.16 -18.70 -15.98
CA VAL A 563 26.87 -19.46 -17.02
C VAL A 563 27.50 -18.48 -18.00
N SER A 564 28.79 -18.66 -18.30
CA SER A 564 29.51 -17.83 -19.29
C SER A 564 30.01 -18.65 -20.48
N ARG A 565 30.20 -17.97 -21.61
CA ARG A 565 30.96 -18.43 -22.78
C ARG A 565 31.92 -17.34 -23.21
N THR A 566 33.06 -17.70 -23.78
CA THR A 566 34.03 -16.76 -24.34
C THR A 566 34.12 -16.90 -25.86
N ASN A 567 34.61 -15.85 -26.53
CA ASN A 567 34.86 -15.81 -27.97
C ASN A 567 33.65 -16.24 -28.81
N VAL A 568 32.46 -15.76 -28.45
CA VAL A 568 31.20 -16.08 -29.14
C VAL A 568 31.15 -15.27 -30.44
N PRO A 569 31.17 -15.89 -31.65
CA PRO A 569 31.15 -15.10 -32.87
C PRO A 569 29.77 -14.49 -33.12
N ALA A 570 29.73 -13.38 -33.85
CA ALA A 570 28.52 -12.66 -34.21
C ALA A 570 27.64 -13.40 -35.24
N ASP A 571 26.57 -12.71 -35.64
CA ASP A 571 25.60 -12.99 -36.69
C ASP A 571 24.89 -14.34 -36.53
N ARG A 572 24.46 -14.63 -35.30
CA ARG A 572 23.85 -15.92 -34.94
C ARG A 572 22.95 -15.87 -33.72
N ILE A 573 22.10 -16.89 -33.61
CA ILE A 573 21.34 -17.21 -32.40
C ILE A 573 22.13 -18.25 -31.58
N VAL A 574 22.53 -17.91 -30.36
CA VAL A 574 23.18 -18.85 -29.41
C VAL A 574 22.18 -19.38 -28.39
N SER A 575 22.28 -20.68 -28.07
CA SER A 575 21.37 -21.33 -27.13
C SER A 575 22.02 -21.53 -25.76
N PHE A 576 21.36 -21.08 -24.70
CA PHE A 576 21.75 -21.38 -23.31
C PHE A 576 20.81 -22.39 -22.67
N ARG A 577 21.36 -23.18 -21.75
CA ARG A 577 20.61 -24.14 -20.93
C ARG A 577 20.72 -23.70 -19.48
N HIS A 578 19.59 -23.71 -18.76
CA HIS A 578 19.60 -23.53 -17.32
C HIS A 578 20.51 -24.59 -16.69
N PRO A 579 21.49 -24.24 -15.84
CA PRO A 579 22.37 -25.23 -15.23
C PRO A 579 21.56 -26.24 -14.42
N LYS A 580 21.95 -27.53 -14.45
CA LYS A 580 21.36 -28.53 -13.55
C LYS A 580 21.73 -28.17 -12.11
N ARG A 581 20.78 -28.34 -11.19
CA ARG A 581 21.06 -28.18 -9.76
C ARG A 581 22.00 -29.31 -9.35
N ALA A 582 23.20 -29.00 -8.86
CA ALA A 582 24.07 -30.01 -8.27
C ALA A 582 23.31 -30.68 -7.11
N ALA A 583 23.42 -32.00 -6.98
CA ALA A 583 22.86 -32.70 -5.84
C ALA A 583 23.52 -32.14 -4.58
N ALA A 584 22.73 -31.50 -3.72
CA ALA A 584 23.27 -30.86 -2.53
C ALA A 584 23.92 -31.92 -1.64
N ALA A 585 25.25 -31.85 -1.50
CA ALA A 585 25.96 -32.65 -0.51
C ALA A 585 25.31 -32.37 0.85
N ARG A 586 24.83 -33.42 1.53
CA ARG A 586 24.30 -33.28 2.90
C ARG A 586 25.42 -32.71 3.76
N PRO A 587 25.26 -31.53 4.39
CA PRO A 587 26.26 -31.06 5.34
C PRO A 587 26.34 -32.07 6.49
N SER A 588 27.52 -32.64 6.70
CA SER A 588 27.86 -33.46 7.85
C SER A 588 27.87 -32.56 9.10
N ARG A 589 26.70 -32.41 9.72
CA ARG A 589 26.52 -31.55 10.89
C ARG A 589 27.25 -32.15 12.09
N ARG A 590 28.47 -31.69 12.35
CA ARG A 590 29.03 -31.72 13.71
C ARG A 590 28.05 -30.98 14.63
N LEU A 591 27.69 -31.61 15.75
CA LEU A 591 26.92 -30.96 16.81
C LEU A 591 27.86 -30.02 17.57
N SER A 592 27.63 -28.71 17.45
CA SER A 592 28.08 -27.75 18.47
C SER A 592 27.09 -27.81 19.64
N ALA A 593 27.58 -27.61 20.86
CA ALA A 593 26.81 -27.79 22.09
C ALA A 593 26.02 -26.53 22.48
N THR A 594 25.15 -26.02 21.59
CA THR A 594 24.24 -24.91 21.86
C THR A 594 22.85 -25.18 21.29
N ALA A 595 21.81 -24.59 21.93
CA ALA A 595 20.43 -24.81 21.54
C ALA A 595 20.11 -24.11 20.20
N PRO A 596 19.45 -24.77 19.23
CA PRO A 596 19.34 -24.29 17.84
C PRO A 596 18.46 -23.05 17.62
N TYR A 597 17.91 -22.50 18.70
CA TYR A 597 17.06 -21.30 18.74
C TYR A 597 17.73 -20.11 19.46
N LEU A 598 18.96 -20.30 19.97
CA LEU A 598 19.78 -19.26 20.59
C LEU A 598 20.88 -18.77 19.63
N ILE A 599 21.38 -17.56 19.88
CA ILE A 599 22.54 -16.96 19.22
C ILE A 599 23.77 -17.23 20.11
N ASP A 600 24.76 -17.93 19.56
CA ASP A 600 26.00 -18.28 20.28
C ASP A 600 26.78 -17.01 20.67
N GLY A 601 27.27 -16.95 21.92
CA GLY A 601 28.08 -15.83 22.43
C GLY A 601 27.33 -14.52 22.69
N CYS A 602 25.99 -14.54 22.67
CA CYS A 602 25.16 -13.38 22.94
C CYS A 602 24.72 -13.33 24.42
N THR A 603 24.67 -12.12 24.99
CA THR A 603 24.13 -11.84 26.34
C THR A 603 22.92 -10.93 26.20
N ALA A 604 21.76 -11.36 26.74
CA ALA A 604 20.55 -10.56 26.75
C ALA A 604 20.53 -9.59 27.94
N ASP A 605 19.99 -8.39 27.73
CA ASP A 605 19.67 -7.43 28.78
C ASP A 605 18.21 -6.97 28.61
N LEU A 606 17.39 -7.16 29.65
CA LEU A 606 16.00 -6.73 29.69
C LEU A 606 15.82 -5.37 30.37
N GLN A 607 16.92 -4.71 30.79
CA GLN A 607 16.93 -3.39 31.43
C GLN A 607 16.00 -3.32 32.66
N GLY A 608 15.97 -4.40 33.46
CA GLY A 608 15.12 -4.53 34.64
C GLY A 608 13.62 -4.80 34.37
N ARG A 609 13.20 -4.86 33.09
CA ARG A 609 11.82 -5.20 32.69
C ARG A 609 11.64 -6.72 32.64
N SER A 610 10.40 -7.21 32.74
CA SER A 610 10.11 -8.60 32.34
C SER A 610 10.06 -8.74 30.82
N ILE A 611 10.17 -9.98 30.33
CA ILE A 611 10.02 -10.25 28.89
C ILE A 611 8.64 -9.81 28.36
N ALA A 612 7.59 -9.89 29.19
CA ALA A 612 6.23 -9.54 28.78
C ALA A 612 6.10 -8.04 28.60
N ARG A 613 6.70 -7.25 29.49
CA ARG A 613 6.79 -5.79 29.34
C ARG A 613 7.59 -5.38 28.10
N VAL A 614 8.66 -6.11 27.75
CA VAL A 614 9.41 -5.83 26.51
C VAL A 614 8.53 -6.03 25.26
N TRP A 615 7.68 -7.05 25.25
CA TRP A 615 6.77 -7.31 24.11
C TRP A 615 5.53 -6.43 24.10
N ASP A 616 5.05 -5.97 25.26
CA ASP A 616 4.00 -4.96 25.34
C ASP A 616 4.48 -3.61 24.77
N GLU A 617 5.66 -3.13 25.17
CA GLU A 617 6.24 -1.91 24.60
C GLU A 617 6.48 -2.04 23.08
N ALA A 618 6.95 -3.20 22.61
CA ALA A 618 7.12 -3.48 21.17
C ALA A 618 5.78 -3.45 20.40
N MET A 619 4.70 -3.85 21.06
CA MET A 619 3.36 -3.86 20.51
C MET A 619 2.73 -2.47 20.50
N LEU A 620 2.94 -1.67 21.55
CA LEU A 620 2.55 -0.26 21.59
C LEU A 620 3.30 0.55 20.52
N ASP A 621 4.60 0.31 20.35
CA ASP A 621 5.40 0.90 19.28
C ASP A 621 4.91 0.51 17.88
N ALA A 622 4.44 -0.72 17.68
CA ALA A 622 3.83 -1.14 16.43
C ALA A 622 2.51 -0.40 16.16
N ILE A 623 1.68 -0.18 17.20
CA ILE A 623 0.44 0.61 17.08
C ILE A 623 0.73 2.06 16.68
N ARG A 624 1.69 2.72 17.34
CA ARG A 624 2.09 4.11 17.05
C ARG A 624 2.47 4.32 15.57
N ARG A 625 3.01 3.26 14.93
CA ARG A 625 3.49 3.22 13.55
C ARG A 625 2.43 2.77 12.53
N ASP A 626 1.22 2.42 12.93
CA ASP A 626 0.16 1.93 12.03
C ASP A 626 -1.03 2.91 11.93
N LEU A 627 -1.96 2.68 10.99
CA LEU A 627 -3.17 3.50 10.89
C LEU A 627 -4.09 3.28 12.12
N PRO A 628 -4.63 4.35 12.75
CA PRO A 628 -5.50 4.23 13.92
C PRO A 628 -6.76 3.38 13.70
N ALA A 629 -6.69 2.10 14.11
CA ALA A 629 -7.80 1.15 14.07
C ALA A 629 -8.04 0.56 15.48
N PRO A 630 -8.75 1.27 16.39
CA PRO A 630 -8.86 0.88 17.81
C PRO A 630 -9.41 -0.53 18.04
N THR A 631 -10.28 -1.01 17.16
CA THR A 631 -10.80 -2.38 17.11
C THR A 631 -9.70 -3.41 16.86
N THR A 632 -8.95 -3.25 15.78
CA THR A 632 -7.82 -4.09 15.41
C THR A 632 -6.72 -4.04 16.46
N HIS A 633 -6.45 -2.86 17.02
CA HIS A 633 -5.45 -2.66 18.07
C HIS A 633 -5.83 -3.38 19.37
N ALA A 634 -7.07 -3.22 19.86
CA ALA A 634 -7.55 -3.96 21.05
C ALA A 634 -7.43 -5.48 20.87
N ARG A 635 -7.76 -5.98 19.67
CA ARG A 635 -7.64 -7.39 19.34
C ARG A 635 -6.19 -7.86 19.23
N ASN A 636 -5.29 -7.05 18.66
CA ASN A 636 -3.86 -7.35 18.60
C ASN A 636 -3.25 -7.39 20.00
N LEU A 637 -3.57 -6.41 20.85
CA LEU A 637 -3.22 -6.35 22.27
C LEU A 637 -3.63 -7.63 23.00
N PHE A 638 -4.88 -8.07 22.82
CA PHE A 638 -5.37 -9.31 23.43
C PHE A 638 -4.70 -10.57 22.89
N ASP A 639 -4.62 -10.74 21.56
CA ASP A 639 -4.05 -11.95 20.95
C ASP A 639 -2.59 -12.16 21.34
N VAL A 640 -1.80 -11.09 21.47
CA VAL A 640 -0.42 -11.16 21.97
C VAL A 640 -0.40 -11.48 23.46
N SER A 641 -1.21 -10.78 24.28
CA SER A 641 -1.28 -11.02 25.73
C SER A 641 -1.70 -12.45 26.08
N ALA A 642 -2.68 -12.99 25.36
CA ALA A 642 -3.13 -14.37 25.47
C ALA A 642 -2.09 -15.38 24.97
N ALA A 643 -1.31 -15.05 23.94
CA ALA A 643 -0.17 -15.88 23.53
C ALA A 643 0.98 -15.88 24.58
N MET A 644 1.23 -14.75 25.25
CA MET A 644 2.18 -14.67 26.37
C MET A 644 1.66 -15.43 27.59
N TRP A 645 0.37 -15.34 27.88
CA TRP A 645 -0.30 -16.11 28.94
C TRP A 645 -0.20 -17.61 28.70
N ASP A 646 -0.51 -18.10 27.49
CA ASP A 646 -0.38 -19.51 27.14
C ASP A 646 1.05 -20.03 27.30
N ALA A 647 2.05 -19.24 26.88
CA ALA A 647 3.46 -19.57 27.06
C ALA A 647 3.87 -19.61 28.54
N TRP A 648 3.28 -18.75 29.39
CA TRP A 648 3.51 -18.77 30.83
C TRP A 648 2.82 -19.95 31.53
N ALA A 649 1.55 -20.21 31.16
CA ALA A 649 0.67 -21.21 31.74
C ALA A 649 1.04 -22.65 31.34
N ALA A 650 1.73 -22.85 30.20
CA ALA A 650 2.25 -24.15 29.81
C ALA A 650 3.24 -24.73 30.84
N TYR A 651 4.00 -23.89 31.53
CA TYR A 651 4.93 -24.29 32.60
C TYR A 651 4.34 -24.14 34.01
N ASP A 652 3.04 -23.86 34.12
CA ASP A 652 2.32 -23.82 35.40
C ASP A 652 1.48 -25.10 35.56
N PRO A 653 1.52 -25.80 36.70
CA PRO A 653 0.78 -27.05 36.86
C PRO A 653 -0.74 -26.86 36.96
N THR A 654 -1.22 -25.67 37.34
CA THR A 654 -2.65 -25.42 37.58
C THR A 654 -3.30 -24.53 36.51
N ALA A 655 -2.65 -23.42 36.14
CA ALA A 655 -3.28 -22.37 35.32
C ALA A 655 -3.76 -22.86 33.93
N ASP A 656 -4.92 -22.42 33.46
CA ASP A 656 -5.47 -22.79 32.14
C ASP A 656 -4.88 -21.92 31.02
N GLY A 657 -4.55 -22.52 29.87
CA GLY A 657 -4.27 -21.77 28.63
C GLY A 657 -5.55 -21.41 27.86
N TYR A 658 -5.52 -20.31 27.10
CA TYR A 658 -6.62 -19.80 26.27
C TYR A 658 -6.66 -20.45 24.88
N PHE A 659 -5.58 -20.40 24.08
CA PHE A 659 -5.54 -21.00 22.74
C PHE A 659 -5.04 -22.46 22.75
N VAL A 660 -4.08 -22.78 23.62
CA VAL A 660 -3.54 -24.12 23.79
C VAL A 660 -3.79 -24.68 25.19
N THR A 661 -3.66 -25.99 25.31
CA THR A 661 -3.88 -26.75 26.57
C THR A 661 -2.60 -27.46 27.03
N GLU A 662 -1.50 -27.16 26.36
CA GLU A 662 -0.24 -27.88 26.42
C GLU A 662 0.47 -27.61 27.75
N LYS A 663 1.12 -28.64 28.31
CA LYS A 663 1.85 -28.57 29.57
C LYS A 663 3.25 -29.12 29.35
N ASP A 664 4.26 -28.28 29.61
CA ASP A 664 5.67 -28.57 29.38
C ASP A 664 6.46 -28.49 30.69
N LYS A 665 7.66 -29.10 30.70
CA LYS A 665 8.60 -29.06 31.81
C LYS A 665 9.96 -28.56 31.31
N ALA A 666 10.64 -27.77 32.12
CA ALA A 666 11.99 -27.28 31.81
C ALA A 666 12.87 -27.31 33.07
N PRO A 667 14.19 -27.54 32.94
CA PRO A 667 15.14 -27.41 34.07
C PRO A 667 15.18 -25.98 34.63
N ASP A 668 15.03 -24.98 33.76
CA ASP A 668 14.82 -23.59 34.11
C ASP A 668 13.48 -23.13 33.50
N VAL A 669 12.46 -23.02 34.36
CA VAL A 669 11.12 -22.56 33.98
C VAL A 669 11.09 -21.05 33.70
N GLY A 670 11.99 -20.25 34.29
CA GLY A 670 12.10 -18.83 34.02
C GLY A 670 12.54 -18.58 32.59
N ALA A 671 13.73 -19.08 32.24
CA ALA A 671 14.26 -18.98 30.88
C ALA A 671 13.34 -19.63 29.83
N ALA A 672 12.71 -20.76 30.15
CA ALA A 672 11.76 -21.41 29.24
C ALA A 672 10.53 -20.54 28.95
N ARG A 673 9.94 -19.92 29.97
CA ARG A 673 8.84 -18.95 29.79
C ARG A 673 9.27 -17.77 28.95
N GLU A 674 10.46 -17.21 29.18
CA GLU A 674 10.97 -16.08 28.41
C GLU A 674 11.13 -16.40 26.93
N ILE A 675 11.76 -17.53 26.60
CA ILE A 675 11.92 -18.00 25.22
C ILE A 675 10.55 -18.26 24.58
N ALA A 676 9.64 -18.96 25.25
CA ALA A 676 8.32 -19.30 24.70
C ALA A 676 7.48 -18.04 24.45
N ILE A 677 7.49 -17.08 25.39
CA ILE A 677 6.83 -15.77 25.26
C ILE A 677 7.39 -15.02 24.05
N SER A 678 8.71 -14.92 23.88
CA SER A 678 9.28 -14.17 22.76
C SER A 678 9.00 -14.77 21.40
N TYR A 679 9.13 -16.09 21.24
CA TYR A 679 8.76 -16.74 19.98
C TYR A 679 7.25 -16.63 19.68
N ALA A 680 6.42 -16.57 20.72
CA ALA A 680 4.99 -16.34 20.56
C ALA A 680 4.67 -14.90 20.14
N ALA A 681 5.05 -13.91 20.96
CA ALA A 681 4.78 -12.49 20.74
C ALA A 681 5.35 -11.99 19.41
N TYR A 682 6.64 -12.28 19.11
CA TYR A 682 7.28 -11.92 17.85
C TYR A 682 6.46 -12.33 16.63
N ARG A 683 6.04 -13.59 16.57
CA ARG A 683 5.35 -14.11 15.37
C ARG A 683 3.87 -13.76 15.31
N VAL A 684 3.20 -13.50 16.44
CA VAL A 684 1.86 -12.88 16.41
C VAL A 684 1.99 -11.46 15.87
N LEU A 685 2.94 -10.66 16.35
CA LEU A 685 3.15 -9.27 15.89
C LEU A 685 3.53 -9.20 14.40
N LEU A 686 4.45 -10.05 13.93
CA LEU A 686 4.75 -10.17 12.49
C LEU A 686 3.50 -10.54 11.67
N TRP A 687 2.62 -11.41 12.17
CA TRP A 687 1.39 -11.74 11.45
C TRP A 687 0.41 -10.57 11.43
N ARG A 688 0.14 -9.93 12.58
CA ARG A 688 -0.85 -8.84 12.69
C ARG A 688 -0.46 -7.58 11.93
N TYR A 689 0.83 -7.22 11.91
CA TYR A 689 1.34 -6.02 11.22
C TYR A 689 1.89 -6.29 9.82
N SER A 690 1.60 -7.45 9.23
CA SER A 690 2.05 -7.81 7.86
C SER A 690 1.42 -6.98 6.73
N TYR A 691 0.51 -6.07 7.06
CA TYR A 691 -0.16 -5.14 6.15
C TYR A 691 -0.30 -3.74 6.77
N GLY A 692 0.43 -3.45 7.86
CA GLY A 692 0.40 -2.16 8.53
C GLY A 692 1.19 -1.10 7.77
N ALA A 693 0.80 0.16 7.89
CA ALA A 693 1.29 1.26 7.04
C ALA A 693 2.82 1.45 7.06
N ASN A 694 3.49 1.12 8.18
CA ASN A 694 4.96 1.14 8.30
C ASN A 694 5.54 -0.25 8.62
N MET A 695 4.99 -1.30 8.00
CA MET A 695 5.38 -2.71 8.20
C MET A 695 6.90 -2.94 8.29
N GLN A 696 7.72 -2.37 7.39
CA GLN A 696 9.18 -2.57 7.39
C GLN A 696 9.83 -2.10 8.70
N VAL A 697 9.54 -0.87 9.11
CA VAL A 697 10.08 -0.27 10.35
C VAL A 697 9.63 -1.04 11.59
N THR A 698 8.39 -1.56 11.57
CA THR A 698 7.88 -2.44 12.62
C THR A 698 8.58 -3.81 12.61
N PHE A 699 8.80 -4.43 11.45
CA PHE A 699 9.41 -5.75 11.34
C PHE A 699 10.90 -5.76 11.68
N ASP A 700 11.64 -4.70 11.29
CA ASP A 700 13.03 -4.51 11.69
C ASP A 700 13.16 -4.37 13.19
N GLU A 701 12.27 -3.59 13.82
CA GLU A 701 12.25 -3.39 15.27
C GLU A 701 11.93 -4.69 16.02
N LEU A 702 10.88 -5.42 15.61
CA LEU A 702 10.53 -6.72 16.18
C LEU A 702 11.67 -7.73 16.02
N SER A 703 12.38 -7.70 14.88
CA SER A 703 13.53 -8.55 14.60
C SER A 703 14.76 -8.16 15.41
N ARG A 704 14.96 -6.87 15.67
CA ARG A 704 16.01 -6.32 16.54
C ARG A 704 15.78 -6.76 17.98
N ILE A 705 14.53 -6.70 18.46
CA ILE A 705 14.13 -7.14 19.81
C ILE A 705 14.37 -8.65 20.01
N MET A 706 13.99 -9.50 19.05
CA MET A 706 14.35 -10.94 19.10
C MET A 706 15.85 -11.17 19.18
N ARG A 707 16.64 -10.43 18.42
CA ARG A 707 18.11 -10.58 18.39
C ARG A 707 18.77 -10.05 19.66
N SER A 708 18.30 -8.96 20.26
CA SER A 708 18.81 -8.46 21.55
C SER A 708 18.46 -9.37 22.73
N GLN A 709 17.42 -10.20 22.58
CA GLN A 709 17.10 -11.31 23.50
C GLN A 709 17.89 -12.59 23.18
N CYS A 710 18.86 -12.53 22.26
CA CYS A 710 19.70 -13.66 21.82
C CYS A 710 18.93 -14.80 21.13
N TYR A 711 17.81 -14.51 20.48
CA TYR A 711 16.97 -15.51 19.81
C TYR A 711 17.09 -15.50 18.28
N ARG A 712 17.08 -16.70 17.70
CA ARG A 712 17.19 -16.93 16.26
C ARG A 712 15.85 -16.83 15.53
N ILE A 713 15.62 -15.72 14.83
CA ILE A 713 14.40 -15.49 14.04
C ILE A 713 14.13 -16.55 12.95
N ASP A 714 15.16 -17.28 12.49
CA ASP A 714 15.05 -18.36 11.51
C ASP A 714 14.63 -19.72 12.13
N PHE A 715 14.62 -19.85 13.46
CA PHE A 715 14.08 -21.03 14.13
C PHE A 715 12.54 -21.05 14.05
N THR A 716 12.05 -21.95 13.21
CA THR A 716 10.63 -22.12 12.85
C THR A 716 10.10 -23.53 13.20
N GLY A 717 10.86 -24.28 14.01
CA GLY A 717 10.47 -25.63 14.42
C GLY A 717 9.28 -25.60 15.38
N THR A 718 8.31 -26.49 15.17
CA THR A 718 7.14 -26.70 16.05
C THR A 718 7.13 -28.06 16.74
N LYS A 719 8.12 -28.92 16.43
CA LYS A 719 8.24 -30.29 16.96
C LYS A 719 9.18 -30.34 18.16
N GLY A 720 8.84 -31.17 19.13
CA GLY A 720 9.61 -31.39 20.36
C GLY A 720 9.29 -30.36 21.46
N GLU A 721 9.88 -30.61 22.62
CA GLU A 721 9.60 -29.94 23.91
C GLU A 721 10.42 -28.65 24.11
N SER A 722 11.04 -28.09 23.05
CA SER A 722 11.80 -26.85 23.23
C SER A 722 10.87 -25.65 23.42
N PRO A 723 11.21 -24.67 24.28
CA PRO A 723 10.32 -23.53 24.54
C PRO A 723 10.05 -22.67 23.29
N ALA A 724 11.05 -22.55 22.41
CA ALA A 724 10.88 -21.90 21.10
C ALA A 724 9.90 -22.65 20.18
N ALA A 725 9.82 -23.99 20.29
CA ALA A 725 8.85 -24.78 19.54
C ALA A 725 7.44 -24.64 20.11
N LEU A 726 7.29 -24.55 21.45
CA LEU A 726 6.04 -24.20 22.11
C LEU A 726 5.53 -22.83 21.67
N GLY A 727 6.36 -21.79 21.70
CA GLY A 727 5.99 -20.44 21.22
C GLY A 727 5.51 -20.45 19.75
N ASN A 728 6.20 -21.20 18.87
CA ASN A 728 5.77 -21.41 17.49
C ASN A 728 4.43 -22.19 17.37
N ARG A 729 4.12 -23.14 18.28
CA ARG A 729 2.83 -23.86 18.33
C ARG A 729 1.69 -22.96 18.78
N ILE A 730 1.92 -22.11 19.79
CA ILE A 730 0.96 -21.11 20.29
C ILE A 730 0.55 -20.15 19.16
N VAL A 731 1.51 -19.55 18.45
CA VAL A 731 1.24 -18.68 17.29
C VAL A 731 0.40 -19.39 16.23
N ALA A 732 0.71 -20.65 15.93
CA ALA A 732 -0.08 -21.42 14.98
C ALA A 732 -1.54 -21.60 15.45
N ALA A 733 -1.80 -21.66 16.75
CA ALA A 733 -3.17 -21.66 17.32
C ALA A 733 -3.84 -20.28 17.21
N VAL A 734 -3.15 -19.20 17.58
CA VAL A 734 -3.61 -17.80 17.44
C VAL A 734 -4.04 -17.52 15.99
N ILE A 735 -3.18 -17.81 15.00
CA ILE A 735 -3.47 -17.58 13.57
C ILE A 735 -4.64 -18.44 13.07
N ARG A 736 -4.76 -19.71 13.51
CA ARG A 736 -5.91 -20.56 13.18
C ARG A 736 -7.21 -20.02 13.77
N SER A 737 -7.15 -19.40 14.94
CA SER A 737 -8.29 -18.74 15.60
C SER A 737 -8.69 -17.47 14.83
N GLY A 738 -7.75 -16.55 14.59
CA GLY A 738 -8.01 -15.27 13.93
C GLY A 738 -8.65 -15.38 12.55
N ARG A 739 -8.24 -16.37 11.75
CA ARG A 739 -8.85 -16.64 10.43
C ARG A 739 -10.33 -17.05 10.47
N LYS A 740 -10.90 -17.29 11.65
CA LYS A 740 -12.27 -17.78 11.87
C LYS A 740 -13.04 -17.03 12.97
N ASP A 741 -12.48 -15.99 13.57
CA ASP A 741 -13.05 -15.35 14.76
C ASP A 741 -14.14 -14.31 14.44
N GLY A 742 -14.37 -13.97 13.17
CA GLY A 742 -15.34 -12.94 12.75
C GLY A 742 -14.71 -11.61 12.33
N SER A 743 -13.40 -11.42 12.55
CA SER A 743 -12.69 -10.15 12.25
C SER A 743 -12.57 -9.80 10.78
N LEU A 744 -12.77 -10.76 9.87
CA LEU A 744 -12.43 -10.64 8.44
C LEU A 744 -10.93 -10.35 8.19
N GLU A 745 -10.02 -10.83 9.06
CA GLU A 745 -8.56 -10.66 8.90
C GLU A 745 -8.04 -10.99 7.48
N ARG A 746 -8.63 -11.98 6.78
CA ARG A 746 -8.19 -12.34 5.42
C ARG A 746 -8.46 -11.26 4.36
N LEU A 747 -9.33 -10.31 4.68
CA LEU A 747 -9.78 -9.18 3.86
C LEU A 747 -9.33 -7.85 4.51
N HIS A 748 -8.24 -7.88 5.28
CA HIS A 748 -7.72 -6.72 6.02
C HIS A 748 -8.75 -5.98 6.88
N TYR A 749 -9.66 -6.74 7.49
CA TYR A 749 -10.72 -6.21 8.35
C TYR A 749 -11.73 -5.30 7.60
N ALA A 750 -11.74 -5.30 6.27
CA ALA A 750 -12.74 -4.61 5.46
C ALA A 750 -14.07 -5.38 5.47
N ASP A 751 -15.16 -4.63 5.61
CA ASP A 751 -16.53 -5.13 5.44
C ASP A 751 -17.20 -4.43 4.25
N GLU A 752 -17.06 -5.05 3.08
CA GLU A 752 -17.68 -4.61 1.82
C GLU A 752 -19.21 -4.64 1.84
N SER A 753 -19.85 -5.22 2.87
CA SER A 753 -21.32 -5.24 3.01
C SER A 753 -21.90 -3.96 3.61
N TYR A 754 -21.08 -3.06 4.14
CA TYR A 754 -21.56 -1.82 4.74
C TYR A 754 -21.82 -0.73 3.69
N VAL A 755 -23.03 -0.18 3.72
CA VAL A 755 -23.41 1.03 3.00
C VAL A 755 -23.97 2.03 4.02
N PRO A 756 -23.46 3.28 4.09
CA PRO A 756 -24.02 4.31 4.97
C PRO A 756 -25.39 4.75 4.47
N VAL A 757 -26.29 5.12 5.39
CA VAL A 757 -27.62 5.64 5.04
C VAL A 757 -27.54 7.03 4.43
N ASN A 758 -26.61 7.86 4.91
CA ASN A 758 -26.41 9.23 4.43
C ASN A 758 -25.24 9.33 3.46
N THR A 759 -25.40 10.15 2.43
CA THR A 759 -24.31 10.57 1.53
C THR A 759 -23.26 11.39 2.28
N PRO A 760 -21.98 11.36 1.89
CA PRO A 760 -20.92 12.03 2.63
C PRO A 760 -21.13 13.55 2.78
N LEU A 761 -20.82 14.08 3.96
CA LEU A 761 -20.74 15.52 4.24
C LEU A 761 -19.41 16.07 3.71
N VAL A 762 -19.46 16.96 2.72
CA VAL A 762 -18.29 17.74 2.28
C VAL A 762 -18.05 18.85 3.31
N VAL A 763 -17.05 18.67 4.18
CA VAL A 763 -16.88 19.53 5.37
C VAL A 763 -16.51 20.98 5.02
N ALA A 764 -15.87 21.18 3.87
CA ALA A 764 -15.51 22.49 3.34
C ALA A 764 -16.73 23.34 2.91
N GLU A 765 -17.86 22.70 2.60
CA GLU A 765 -19.10 23.38 2.26
C GLU A 765 -19.96 23.62 3.52
N PRO A 766 -20.80 24.66 3.54
CA PRO A 766 -21.84 24.84 4.56
C PRO A 766 -22.95 23.78 4.45
N GLY A 767 -23.64 23.55 5.56
CA GLY A 767 -24.85 22.72 5.64
C GLY A 767 -24.59 21.22 5.62
N THR A 768 -25.65 20.43 5.46
CA THR A 768 -25.62 19.01 5.14
C THR A 768 -26.97 18.46 4.69
N VAL A 769 -26.99 17.77 3.54
CA VAL A 769 -28.14 16.97 3.12
C VAL A 769 -28.03 15.55 3.70
N MET A 770 -29.02 15.16 4.51
CA MET A 770 -29.14 13.83 5.11
C MET A 770 -30.45 13.17 4.69
N HIS A 771 -30.40 11.87 4.36
CA HIS A 771 -31.59 11.04 4.12
C HIS A 771 -32.30 10.70 5.44
N ASP A 772 -31.53 10.41 6.48
CA ASP A 772 -32.05 10.26 7.85
C ASP A 772 -31.09 10.95 8.83
N PRO A 773 -31.52 12.06 9.46
CA PRO A 773 -30.68 12.84 10.36
C PRO A 773 -30.29 12.09 11.64
N THR A 774 -30.95 10.99 11.98
CA THR A 774 -30.57 10.15 13.14
C THR A 774 -29.41 9.20 12.85
N PHE A 775 -29.06 9.00 11.57
CA PHE A 775 -28.00 8.10 11.14
C PHE A 775 -26.66 8.80 10.88
N TRP A 776 -25.58 8.02 10.94
CA TRP A 776 -24.22 8.45 10.69
C TRP A 776 -24.05 8.88 9.24
N GLN A 777 -23.25 9.93 9.07
CA GLN A 777 -22.86 10.47 7.79
C GLN A 777 -21.33 10.41 7.70
N PRO A 778 -20.76 9.76 6.68
CA PRO A 778 -19.33 9.81 6.44
C PRO A 778 -18.89 11.25 6.14
N LEU A 779 -17.67 11.63 6.51
CA LEU A 779 -17.10 12.90 6.07
C LEU A 779 -16.32 12.76 4.76
N ALA A 780 -16.36 13.80 3.93
CA ALA A 780 -15.46 14.02 2.81
C ALA A 780 -14.53 15.20 3.15
N LEU A 781 -13.23 14.94 3.15
CA LEU A 781 -12.16 15.89 3.48
C LEU A 781 -11.18 16.02 2.30
N ASP A 782 -10.63 17.21 2.09
CA ASP A 782 -9.66 17.43 1.01
C ASP A 782 -8.35 16.66 1.19
N GLN A 783 -7.93 16.52 2.44
CA GLN A 783 -6.80 15.68 2.84
C GLN A 783 -7.24 14.88 4.08
N ASN A 784 -7.25 13.55 3.97
CA ASN A 784 -7.38 12.70 5.15
C ASN A 784 -5.97 12.37 5.66
N VAL A 785 -5.64 12.88 6.84
CA VAL A 785 -4.43 12.51 7.57
C VAL A 785 -4.89 11.96 8.90
N ALA A 786 -4.48 10.73 9.19
CA ALA A 786 -4.76 10.07 10.44
C ALA A 786 -4.26 10.90 11.63
N GLN A 787 -4.81 10.62 12.79
CA GLN A 787 -4.47 11.32 14.01
C GLN A 787 -2.95 11.32 14.34
N ASN A 788 -2.28 10.20 14.03
CA ASN A 788 -0.82 10.01 14.15
C ASN A 788 0.02 10.60 12.99
N GLY A 789 -0.59 11.34 12.06
CA GLY A 789 0.11 12.01 10.95
C GLY A 789 0.31 11.18 9.69
N LEU A 790 -0.12 9.92 9.67
CA LEU A 790 -0.07 9.08 8.46
C LEU A 790 -1.15 9.47 7.46
N ALA A 791 -0.83 9.53 6.18
CA ALA A 791 -1.84 9.77 5.14
C ALA A 791 -2.84 8.60 5.09
N VAL A 792 -4.13 8.91 5.13
CA VAL A 792 -5.20 7.93 4.92
C VAL A 792 -5.61 8.02 3.44
N PRO A 793 -5.55 6.94 2.65
CA PRO A 793 -5.88 7.01 1.24
C PRO A 793 -7.30 7.52 0.97
N GLY A 794 -7.44 8.41 -0.02
CA GLY A 794 -8.70 8.95 -0.56
C GLY A 794 -9.43 9.98 0.32
N LYS A 795 -10.50 10.60 -0.22
CA LYS A 795 -11.18 11.76 0.40
C LYS A 795 -12.39 11.45 1.29
N VAL A 796 -13.08 10.33 1.06
CA VAL A 796 -14.32 9.96 1.79
C VAL A 796 -14.04 8.91 2.86
N GLN A 797 -14.59 9.11 4.06
CA GLN A 797 -14.54 8.16 5.17
C GLN A 797 -15.30 6.86 4.88
N THR A 798 -14.75 5.75 5.34
CA THR A 798 -15.41 4.43 5.39
C THR A 798 -15.52 3.97 6.84
N PHE A 799 -16.55 3.17 7.18
CA PHE A 799 -16.74 2.72 8.56
C PHE A 799 -15.67 1.69 8.95
N ILE A 800 -14.68 2.13 9.72
CA ILE A 800 -13.61 1.29 10.25
C ILE A 800 -14.20 0.23 11.19
N GLY A 801 -14.04 -1.05 10.83
CA GLY A 801 -14.47 -2.18 11.66
C GLY A 801 -15.99 -2.39 11.70
N ALA A 802 -16.73 -2.07 10.63
CA ALA A 802 -18.20 -2.14 10.60
C ALA A 802 -18.80 -3.52 10.98
N GLN A 803 -18.01 -4.60 10.90
CA GLN A 803 -18.35 -5.99 11.26
C GLN A 803 -18.02 -6.38 12.72
N TRP A 804 -17.31 -5.53 13.49
CA TRP A 804 -16.54 -5.99 14.66
C TRP A 804 -17.36 -6.64 15.78
N GLY A 805 -18.65 -6.33 15.88
CA GLY A 805 -19.55 -6.97 16.84
C GLY A 805 -19.76 -8.48 16.62
N HIS A 806 -19.36 -9.02 15.47
CA HIS A 806 -19.32 -10.45 15.18
C HIS A 806 -18.00 -11.14 15.59
N VAL A 807 -17.01 -10.38 16.05
CA VAL A 807 -15.73 -10.94 16.51
C VAL A 807 -15.94 -11.72 17.81
N ARG A 808 -15.27 -12.87 17.94
CA ARG A 808 -15.31 -13.71 19.13
C ARG A 808 -14.62 -13.01 20.30
N GLY A 809 -15.36 -12.80 21.39
CA GLY A 809 -14.86 -12.19 22.61
C GLY A 809 -13.91 -13.07 23.44
N PHE A 810 -13.41 -12.47 24.51
CA PHE A 810 -12.71 -13.12 25.60
C PHE A 810 -13.71 -13.69 26.61
N ALA A 811 -14.51 -12.82 27.25
CA ALA A 811 -15.59 -13.16 28.16
C ALA A 811 -16.98 -12.99 27.54
N LEU A 812 -17.13 -12.09 26.54
CA LEU A 812 -18.40 -11.89 25.85
C LEU A 812 -18.84 -13.13 25.03
N PRO A 813 -20.12 -13.52 25.10
CA PRO A 813 -20.65 -14.63 24.31
C PRO A 813 -20.71 -14.27 22.80
N PRO A 814 -20.50 -15.23 21.88
CA PRO A 814 -20.62 -14.99 20.45
C PRO A 814 -22.02 -14.51 20.04
N SER A 815 -22.11 -13.38 19.32
CA SER A 815 -23.39 -12.83 18.87
C SER A 815 -23.62 -13.03 17.36
N LYS A 816 -24.70 -13.73 17.01
CA LYS A 816 -25.13 -13.89 15.60
C LYS A 816 -25.61 -12.58 14.96
N THR A 817 -26.13 -11.66 15.76
CA THR A 817 -26.62 -10.33 15.33
C THR A 817 -25.53 -9.25 15.42
N GLY A 818 -24.33 -9.60 15.86
CA GLY A 818 -23.23 -8.65 16.02
C GLY A 818 -23.37 -7.73 17.23
N VAL A 819 -24.27 -8.04 18.17
CA VAL A 819 -24.48 -7.24 19.39
C VAL A 819 -24.56 -8.18 20.59
N PRO A 820 -23.48 -8.31 21.40
CA PRO A 820 -23.46 -9.18 22.58
C PRO A 820 -24.04 -8.50 23.83
N ILE A 821 -23.99 -7.17 23.91
CA ILE A 821 -24.62 -6.35 24.95
C ILE A 821 -25.46 -5.29 24.24
N ASP A 822 -26.73 -5.19 24.59
CA ASP A 822 -27.67 -4.25 23.99
C ASP A 822 -28.42 -3.43 25.06
N PRO A 823 -28.14 -2.12 25.20
CA PRO A 823 -28.87 -1.24 26.11
C PRO A 823 -30.15 -0.66 25.47
N GLY A 824 -30.44 -0.97 24.20
CA GLY A 824 -31.42 -0.25 23.40
C GLY A 824 -30.81 0.88 22.54
N PRO A 825 -31.61 1.55 21.71
CA PRO A 825 -31.17 2.68 20.89
C PRO A 825 -30.71 3.88 21.73
N PRO A 826 -29.94 4.83 21.14
CA PRO A 826 -29.64 6.10 21.80
C PRO A 826 -30.96 6.83 22.16
N PRO A 827 -31.13 7.30 23.41
CA PRO A 827 -32.39 7.85 23.90
C PRO A 827 -32.64 9.31 23.45
N ILE A 828 -32.29 9.64 22.22
CA ILE A 828 -32.30 11.02 21.67
C ILE A 828 -33.53 11.33 20.82
N GLY A 829 -34.13 10.32 20.19
CA GLY A 829 -35.27 10.50 19.29
C GLY A 829 -34.88 11.06 17.92
N THR A 830 -35.73 11.92 17.37
CA THR A 830 -35.59 12.61 16.06
C THR A 830 -35.19 14.09 16.24
N PRO A 831 -34.81 14.84 15.20
CA PRO A 831 -34.47 16.27 15.34
C PRO A 831 -35.54 17.14 15.99
N ALA A 832 -36.83 16.87 15.75
CA ALA A 832 -37.93 17.54 16.42
C ALA A 832 -38.02 17.24 17.94
N SER A 833 -37.38 16.16 18.41
CA SER A 833 -37.43 15.71 19.80
C SER A 833 -36.58 16.59 20.72
N ALA A 834 -37.11 16.89 21.91
CA ALA A 834 -36.42 17.73 22.89
C ALA A 834 -35.04 17.17 23.32
N ALA A 835 -34.91 15.85 23.43
CA ALA A 835 -33.64 15.20 23.79
C ALA A 835 -32.56 15.42 22.71
N TYR A 836 -32.87 15.19 21.43
CA TYR A 836 -31.97 15.47 20.30
C TYR A 836 -31.44 16.92 20.31
N LYS A 837 -32.35 17.89 20.50
CA LYS A 837 -32.01 19.31 20.66
C LYS A 837 -31.10 19.57 21.88
N GLN A 838 -31.38 18.95 23.02
CA GLN A 838 -30.59 19.12 24.24
C GLN A 838 -29.15 18.58 24.09
N GLU A 839 -28.97 17.45 23.40
CA GLU A 839 -27.65 16.86 23.14
C GLU A 839 -26.82 17.75 22.19
N ALA A 840 -27.43 18.26 21.11
CA ALA A 840 -26.79 19.23 20.20
C ALA A 840 -26.38 20.53 20.92
N VAL A 841 -27.30 21.12 21.70
CA VAL A 841 -27.05 22.29 22.54
C VAL A 841 -25.95 22.03 23.58
N GLY A 842 -25.87 20.81 24.12
CA GLY A 842 -24.83 20.40 25.06
C GLY A 842 -23.43 20.48 24.43
N VAL A 843 -23.28 19.98 23.21
CA VAL A 843 -22.02 20.05 22.45
C VAL A 843 -21.67 21.49 22.07
N ILE A 844 -22.63 22.30 21.58
CA ILE A 844 -22.40 23.72 21.27
C ILE A 844 -21.93 24.47 22.52
N ARG A 845 -22.56 24.24 23.69
CA ARG A 845 -22.14 24.83 24.97
C ARG A 845 -20.72 24.42 25.35
N LYS A 846 -20.33 23.15 25.18
CA LYS A 846 -18.94 22.72 25.43
C LYS A 846 -17.93 23.30 24.45
N SER A 847 -18.33 23.59 23.21
CA SER A 847 -17.51 24.33 22.25
C SER A 847 -17.33 25.81 22.64
N ALA A 848 -18.34 26.43 23.27
CA ALA A 848 -18.27 27.79 23.79
C ALA A 848 -17.37 27.95 25.03
N GLU A 849 -17.14 26.88 25.79
CA GLU A 849 -16.25 26.84 26.98
C GLU A 849 -14.74 26.78 26.61
N LEU A 850 -14.40 26.70 25.32
CA LEU A 850 -13.00 26.57 24.85
C LEU A 850 -12.28 27.92 24.70
N ASP A 851 -12.85 29.02 25.18
CA ASP A 851 -12.31 30.37 24.98
C ASP A 851 -11.18 30.75 25.97
N PRO A 852 -9.91 30.85 25.55
CA PRO A 852 -8.82 31.18 26.46
C PRO A 852 -8.81 32.64 26.94
N VAL A 853 -9.62 33.54 26.37
CA VAL A 853 -9.69 34.95 26.81
C VAL A 853 -10.92 35.30 27.64
N ASP A 854 -11.87 34.38 27.82
CA ASP A 854 -13.09 34.60 28.64
C ASP A 854 -12.81 34.59 30.16
N GLY A 855 -11.60 34.21 30.57
CA GLY A 855 -11.12 34.33 31.96
C GLY A 855 -11.78 33.37 32.96
N GLN A 856 -12.68 32.48 32.52
CA GLN A 856 -13.31 31.47 33.38
C GLN A 856 -12.27 30.53 34.00
N VAL A 857 -12.46 30.23 35.29
CA VAL A 857 -11.58 29.36 36.08
C VAL A 857 -12.41 28.20 36.64
N ILE A 858 -11.85 27.00 36.54
CA ILE A 858 -12.36 25.76 37.14
C ILE A 858 -11.39 25.26 38.20
N ASP A 859 -11.93 24.67 39.27
CA ASP A 859 -11.15 23.92 40.25
C ASP A 859 -11.05 22.46 39.74
N ILE A 860 -9.83 22.02 39.42
CA ILE A 860 -9.51 20.65 38.98
C ILE A 860 -8.78 19.86 40.08
N GLY A 861 -8.74 20.41 41.30
CA GLY A 861 -8.24 19.71 42.47
C GLY A 861 -9.03 18.44 42.74
N LEU A 862 -8.36 17.42 43.27
CA LEU A 862 -8.99 16.15 43.61
C LEU A 862 -10.01 16.28 44.75
N ASP A 863 -10.05 17.41 45.45
CA ASP A 863 -11.06 17.81 46.43
C ASP A 863 -12.36 18.35 45.80
N ALA A 864 -12.36 18.68 44.51
CA ALA A 864 -13.49 19.26 43.79
C ALA A 864 -13.95 18.42 42.58
N LEU A 865 -13.04 17.68 41.94
CA LEU A 865 -13.29 16.97 40.68
C LEU A 865 -12.93 15.48 40.77
N GLY A 866 -13.95 14.63 40.64
CA GLY A 866 -13.84 13.17 40.77
C GLY A 866 -15.04 12.58 41.48
N ASP A 867 -15.00 11.29 41.78
CA ASP A 867 -16.05 10.54 42.49
C ASP A 867 -17.42 10.55 41.79
N ASN A 868 -17.42 10.42 40.47
CA ASN A 868 -18.68 10.40 39.69
C ASN A 868 -19.44 9.08 39.88
N PRO A 869 -20.76 9.12 40.12
CA PRO A 869 -21.64 7.97 39.91
C PRO A 869 -21.50 7.41 38.48
N LEU A 870 -21.61 6.08 38.34
CA LEU A 870 -21.33 5.39 37.08
C LEU A 870 -22.23 5.89 35.93
N GLY A 871 -21.61 6.56 34.95
CA GLY A 871 -22.31 7.10 33.79
C GLY A 871 -23.04 8.42 34.08
N THR A 872 -22.46 9.25 34.96
CA THR A 872 -22.77 10.68 35.13
C THR A 872 -21.47 11.51 35.17
N ASN A 873 -21.59 12.83 35.38
CA ASN A 873 -20.47 13.73 35.69
C ASN A 873 -20.79 14.58 36.95
N ASP A 874 -21.53 13.99 37.89
CA ASP A 874 -22.12 14.70 39.04
C ASP A 874 -21.31 14.53 40.34
N GLY A 875 -20.06 14.07 40.24
CA GLY A 875 -19.16 13.85 41.37
C GLY A 875 -18.66 15.16 42.01
N HIS A 876 -18.11 15.04 43.23
CA HIS A 876 -17.69 16.18 44.05
C HIS A 876 -16.25 16.05 44.60
N GLY A 877 -15.45 15.14 44.05
CA GLY A 877 -14.08 14.87 44.50
C GLY A 877 -13.99 14.19 45.88
N TYR A 878 -12.79 14.19 46.42
CA TYR A 878 -12.38 13.47 47.64
C TYR A 878 -11.78 14.46 48.63
N ALA A 879 -12.36 14.61 49.83
CA ALA A 879 -11.84 15.56 50.83
C ALA A 879 -10.42 15.22 51.33
N VAL A 880 -10.02 13.94 51.30
CA VAL A 880 -8.72 13.45 51.75
C VAL A 880 -8.20 12.30 50.89
N ASN A 881 -6.88 12.22 50.73
CA ASN A 881 -6.20 11.08 50.14
C ASN A 881 -6.30 9.87 51.10
N PRO A 882 -6.92 8.75 50.70
CA PRO A 882 -7.18 7.62 51.59
C PRO A 882 -5.93 6.80 51.93
N LEU A 883 -4.82 6.97 51.20
CA LEU A 883 -3.56 6.26 51.44
C LEU A 883 -2.57 7.07 52.28
N THR A 884 -2.68 8.40 52.29
CA THR A 884 -1.80 9.29 53.09
C THR A 884 -2.49 10.02 54.25
N GLY A 885 -3.82 10.03 54.28
CA GLY A 885 -4.63 10.73 55.29
C GLY A 885 -4.58 12.26 55.22
N ARG A 886 -4.01 12.83 54.15
CA ARG A 886 -3.86 14.28 53.95
C ARG A 886 -4.99 14.83 53.07
N PRO A 887 -5.46 16.07 53.29
CA PRO A 887 -6.39 16.70 52.35
C PRO A 887 -5.73 16.90 50.98
N TYR A 888 -6.52 16.77 49.90
CA TYR A 888 -6.06 17.23 48.59
C TYR A 888 -6.15 18.76 48.52
N PRO A 889 -5.19 19.44 47.87
CA PRO A 889 -5.28 20.87 47.65
C PRO A 889 -6.17 21.20 46.44
N PRO A 890 -6.90 22.33 46.46
CA PRO A 890 -7.58 22.86 45.28
C PRO A 890 -6.56 23.30 44.22
N GLU A 891 -6.89 23.12 42.94
CA GLU A 891 -6.03 23.42 41.79
C GLU A 891 -6.82 24.21 40.76
N ARG A 892 -6.66 25.55 40.78
CA ARG A 892 -7.48 26.47 39.98
C ARG A 892 -6.82 26.87 38.66
N VAL A 893 -7.45 26.45 37.56
CA VAL A 893 -6.93 26.63 36.19
C VAL A 893 -7.96 27.27 35.25
N PRO A 894 -7.55 27.95 34.18
CA PRO A 894 -8.47 28.42 33.14
C PRO A 894 -9.26 27.25 32.54
N LEU A 895 -10.57 27.41 32.43
CA LEU A 895 -11.47 26.37 31.92
C LEU A 895 -11.10 25.93 30.50
N ALA A 896 -10.76 26.90 29.64
CA ALA A 896 -10.32 26.65 28.26
C ALA A 896 -8.97 25.94 28.15
N ASP A 897 -8.05 26.14 29.09
CA ASP A 897 -6.80 25.37 29.09
C ASP A 897 -7.06 23.93 29.52
N TYR A 898 -7.86 23.72 30.58
CA TYR A 898 -8.24 22.39 31.03
C TYR A 898 -8.98 21.60 29.95
N SER A 899 -10.04 22.17 29.37
CA SER A 899 -10.89 21.49 28.39
C SER A 899 -10.15 21.13 27.10
N ARG A 900 -9.33 22.04 26.56
CA ARG A 900 -8.52 21.79 25.35
C ARG A 900 -7.42 20.75 25.60
N VAL A 901 -6.70 20.84 26.73
CA VAL A 901 -5.69 19.82 27.11
C VAL A 901 -6.36 18.46 27.32
N LEU A 902 -7.52 18.42 27.99
CA LEU A 902 -8.25 17.18 28.22
C LEU A 902 -8.74 16.54 26.92
N ALA A 903 -9.25 17.36 25.98
CA ALA A 903 -9.68 16.90 24.66
C ALA A 903 -8.50 16.28 23.89
N GLU A 904 -7.36 16.97 23.76
CA GLU A 904 -6.19 16.47 23.02
C GLU A 904 -5.49 15.30 23.72
N PHE A 905 -5.35 15.33 25.05
CA PHE A 905 -4.68 14.28 25.81
C PHE A 905 -5.35 12.92 25.61
N TRP A 906 -6.67 12.85 25.83
CA TRP A 906 -7.47 11.65 25.61
C TRP A 906 -7.83 11.42 24.15
N ALA A 907 -7.50 12.34 23.24
CA ALA A 907 -7.58 12.06 21.81
C ALA A 907 -6.56 11.00 21.41
N ASP A 908 -5.42 10.92 22.11
CA ASP A 908 -4.25 10.12 21.73
C ASP A 908 -3.67 10.66 20.41
N GLY A 909 -2.99 11.81 20.49
CA GLY A 909 -2.56 12.65 19.35
C GLY A 909 -1.50 12.06 18.38
N PRO A 910 -0.46 12.81 17.96
CA PRO A 910 0.45 12.36 16.89
C PRO A 910 1.22 11.05 17.19
N ASN A 911 1.32 10.66 18.47
CA ASN A 911 1.98 9.41 18.90
C ASN A 911 0.96 8.36 19.38
N SER A 912 -0.25 8.35 18.81
CA SER A 912 -1.39 7.54 19.27
C SER A 912 -1.08 6.06 19.46
N GLU A 913 -1.27 5.54 20.67
CA GLU A 913 -1.45 4.10 20.90
C GLU A 913 -2.92 3.65 20.72
N THR A 914 -3.82 4.58 20.37
CA THR A 914 -5.29 4.48 20.47
C THR A 914 -5.78 4.15 21.89
N PRO A 915 -7.08 4.32 22.21
CA PRO A 915 -7.56 4.16 23.59
C PRO A 915 -7.17 2.84 24.29
N PRO A 916 -7.23 1.65 23.65
CA PRO A 916 -6.79 0.43 24.32
C PRO A 916 -5.26 0.41 24.60
N GLY A 917 -4.44 1.03 23.75
CA GLY A 917 -3.00 1.12 23.99
C GLY A 917 -2.65 2.14 25.08
N HIS A 918 -3.35 3.27 25.16
CA HIS A 918 -3.16 4.26 26.24
C HIS A 918 -3.38 3.61 27.62
N TRP A 919 -4.40 2.75 27.76
CA TRP A 919 -4.62 2.03 29.02
C TRP A 919 -3.53 1.01 29.37
N ASN A 920 -2.79 0.47 28.40
CA ASN A 920 -1.57 -0.30 28.67
C ASN A 920 -0.41 0.61 29.14
N VAL A 921 -0.25 1.81 28.57
CA VAL A 921 0.73 2.82 29.07
C VAL A 921 0.44 3.23 30.52
N ILE A 922 -0.84 3.40 30.88
CA ILE A 922 -1.26 3.67 32.27
C ILE A 922 -0.95 2.45 33.16
N ALA A 923 -1.37 1.24 32.76
CA ALA A 923 -1.11 0.00 33.50
C ALA A 923 0.39 -0.25 33.73
N ASN A 924 1.21 0.04 32.72
CA ASN A 924 2.67 -0.02 32.77
C ASN A 924 3.24 0.92 33.83
N THR A 925 2.78 2.18 33.84
CA THR A 925 3.23 3.19 34.80
C THR A 925 2.81 2.83 36.23
N VAL A 926 1.58 2.34 36.40
CA VAL A 926 1.05 1.81 37.66
C VAL A 926 1.89 0.64 38.16
N SER A 927 2.23 -0.30 37.28
CA SER A 927 3.03 -1.48 37.59
C SER A 927 4.49 -1.18 37.90
N ASP A 928 5.04 -0.07 37.40
CA ASP A 928 6.40 0.37 37.69
C ASP A 928 6.51 1.22 38.96
N SER A 929 5.38 1.60 39.57
CA SER A 929 5.36 2.30 40.85
C SER A 929 6.03 1.47 41.95
N PRO A 930 7.00 2.04 42.71
CA PRO A 930 7.62 1.36 43.85
C PRO A 930 6.61 0.88 44.90
N LEU A 931 5.44 1.51 44.97
CA LEU A 931 4.35 1.14 45.89
C LEU A 931 3.69 -0.20 45.53
N MET A 932 3.87 -0.71 44.30
CA MET A 932 3.43 -2.06 43.91
C MET A 932 4.42 -3.17 44.27
N ALA A 933 5.64 -2.84 44.73
CA ALA A 933 6.70 -3.83 44.98
C ALA A 933 6.29 -4.93 45.99
N SER A 934 5.46 -4.60 46.99
CA SER A 934 4.94 -5.57 47.97
C SER A 934 3.90 -6.54 47.38
N ARG A 935 3.15 -6.11 46.36
CA ARG A 935 2.15 -6.94 45.65
C ARG A 935 2.79 -7.81 44.56
N ILE A 936 3.80 -7.27 43.88
CA ILE A 936 4.59 -8.01 42.88
C ILE A 936 5.44 -9.07 43.59
N GLY A 937 6.15 -8.68 44.66
CA GLY A 937 7.14 -9.51 45.33
C GLY A 937 8.52 -9.48 44.63
N PRO A 938 9.59 -9.92 45.32
CA PRO A 938 10.95 -9.81 44.80
C PRO A 938 11.23 -10.81 43.66
N GLY A 939 12.10 -10.42 42.72
CA GLY A 939 12.68 -11.30 41.70
C GLY A 939 11.95 -11.34 40.36
N ALA A 940 12.71 -11.64 39.29
CA ALA A 940 12.23 -11.57 37.90
C ALA A 940 11.02 -12.47 37.61
N ALA A 941 10.97 -13.68 38.18
CA ALA A 941 9.85 -14.61 37.99
C ALA A 941 8.51 -14.07 38.51
N ASN A 942 8.55 -13.32 39.61
CA ASN A 942 7.37 -12.67 40.19
C ASN A 942 6.94 -11.46 39.34
N ARG A 943 7.89 -10.61 38.90
CA ARG A 943 7.61 -9.51 37.97
C ARG A 943 7.02 -10.02 36.65
N LEU A 944 7.56 -11.09 36.07
CA LEU A 944 7.02 -11.69 34.85
C LEU A 944 5.60 -12.24 35.05
N ARG A 945 5.34 -12.94 36.16
CA ARG A 945 3.98 -13.42 36.49
C ARG A 945 2.99 -12.27 36.64
N TRP A 946 3.41 -11.16 37.25
CA TRP A 946 2.59 -9.96 37.38
C TRP A 946 2.25 -9.36 36.02
N ASP A 947 3.26 -9.00 35.22
CA ASP A 947 3.06 -8.35 33.93
C ASP A 947 2.17 -9.22 32.99
N VAL A 948 2.45 -10.52 32.84
CA VAL A 948 1.66 -11.41 31.95
C VAL A 948 0.19 -11.51 32.39
N ARG A 949 -0.09 -11.61 33.69
CA ARG A 949 -1.47 -11.68 34.21
C ARG A 949 -2.21 -10.34 34.04
N MET A 950 -1.52 -9.22 34.26
CA MET A 950 -2.06 -7.88 34.05
C MET A 950 -2.52 -7.70 32.61
N TYR A 951 -1.63 -7.93 31.64
CA TYR A 951 -1.96 -7.76 30.22
C TYR A 951 -3.06 -8.71 29.74
N PHE A 952 -3.07 -9.96 30.21
CA PHE A 952 -4.11 -10.93 29.83
C PHE A 952 -5.51 -10.46 30.25
N ALA A 953 -5.68 -10.01 31.50
CA ALA A 953 -6.96 -9.51 31.99
C ALA A 953 -7.35 -8.17 31.34
N LEU A 954 -6.41 -7.23 31.28
CA LEU A 954 -6.63 -5.87 30.75
C LEU A 954 -7.01 -5.92 29.27
N ASN A 955 -6.20 -6.62 28.46
CA ASN A 955 -6.42 -6.65 27.03
C ASN A 955 -7.59 -7.55 26.64
N GLY A 956 -7.93 -8.57 27.45
CA GLY A 956 -9.20 -9.30 27.33
C GLY A 956 -10.42 -8.39 27.48
N ALA A 957 -10.43 -7.52 28.51
CA ALA A 957 -11.49 -6.54 28.71
C ALA A 957 -11.56 -5.48 27.60
N LEU A 958 -10.40 -5.01 27.11
CA LEU A 958 -10.34 -4.05 26.00
C LEU A 958 -10.81 -4.65 24.67
N HIS A 959 -10.46 -5.90 24.37
CA HIS A 959 -10.96 -6.61 23.19
C HIS A 959 -12.49 -6.76 23.22
N ASP A 960 -13.05 -7.13 24.37
CA ASP A 960 -14.51 -7.20 24.54
C ASP A 960 -15.19 -5.83 24.46
N ALA A 961 -14.56 -4.78 24.99
CA ALA A 961 -15.04 -3.40 24.86
C ALA A 961 -15.12 -2.95 23.39
N ALA A 962 -14.15 -3.33 22.54
CA ALA A 962 -14.22 -3.08 21.11
C ALA A 962 -15.43 -3.77 20.46
N ILE A 963 -15.66 -5.04 20.77
CA ILE A 963 -16.75 -5.85 20.20
C ILE A 963 -18.11 -5.25 20.56
N ALA A 964 -18.35 -4.97 21.85
CA ALA A 964 -19.61 -4.40 22.30
C ALA A 964 -19.86 -3.01 21.70
N ALA A 965 -18.86 -2.11 21.74
CA ALA A 965 -19.02 -0.75 21.23
C ALA A 965 -19.25 -0.72 19.70
N TRP A 966 -18.48 -1.46 18.91
CA TRP A 966 -18.65 -1.47 17.46
C TRP A 966 -19.88 -2.24 16.99
N GLY A 967 -20.30 -3.28 17.73
CA GLY A 967 -21.59 -3.93 17.50
C GLY A 967 -22.76 -2.94 17.61
N LEU A 968 -22.77 -2.12 18.66
CA LEU A 968 -23.77 -1.07 18.85
C LEU A 968 -23.66 0.04 17.77
N LYS A 969 -22.45 0.47 17.41
CA LYS A 969 -22.23 1.41 16.31
C LYS A 969 -22.79 0.88 14.98
N ARG A 970 -22.62 -0.40 14.66
CA ARG A 970 -23.20 -0.99 13.44
C ARG A 970 -24.70 -1.18 13.52
N LYS A 971 -25.24 -1.56 14.69
CA LYS A 971 -26.68 -1.76 14.85
C LYS A 971 -27.45 -0.44 14.76
N TYR A 972 -27.03 0.56 15.52
CA TYR A 972 -27.77 1.82 15.67
C TYR A 972 -27.31 2.91 14.72
N GLN A 973 -26.07 2.85 14.24
CA GLN A 973 -25.51 3.80 13.28
C GLN A 973 -25.73 5.26 13.64
N SER A 974 -25.75 5.62 14.92
CA SER A 974 -26.15 6.96 15.36
C SER A 974 -25.30 8.08 14.75
N VAL A 975 -25.96 9.18 14.42
CA VAL A 975 -25.38 10.45 13.96
C VAL A 975 -24.23 10.97 14.84
N ARG A 976 -23.36 11.80 14.24
CA ARG A 976 -22.26 12.52 14.92
C ARG A 976 -22.64 13.99 15.12
N PRO A 977 -22.09 14.68 16.15
CA PRO A 977 -22.46 16.06 16.44
C PRO A 977 -22.30 17.04 15.27
N ILE A 978 -21.30 16.87 14.39
CA ILE A 978 -21.12 17.76 13.23
C ILE A 978 -22.31 17.71 12.26
N SER A 979 -22.73 16.51 11.84
CA SER A 979 -23.91 16.35 10.98
C SER A 979 -25.19 16.78 11.68
N MET A 980 -25.34 16.41 12.95
CA MET A 980 -26.48 16.81 13.80
C MET A 980 -26.62 18.34 13.88
N ILE A 981 -25.55 19.06 14.24
CA ILE A 981 -25.58 20.51 14.44
C ILE A 981 -25.75 21.24 13.10
N ARG A 982 -25.03 20.84 12.05
CA ARG A 982 -25.15 21.48 10.73
C ARG A 982 -26.53 21.30 10.12
N TYR A 983 -27.11 20.09 10.20
CA TYR A 983 -28.47 19.80 9.73
C TYR A 983 -29.51 20.71 10.41
N MET A 984 -29.45 20.78 11.74
CA MET A 984 -30.39 21.60 12.51
C MET A 984 -30.19 23.11 12.32
N ALA A 985 -28.96 23.55 12.04
CA ALA A 985 -28.69 24.96 11.75
C ALA A 985 -29.20 25.37 10.37
N GLU A 986 -29.06 24.52 9.35
CA GLU A 986 -29.59 24.72 8.00
C GLU A 986 -31.13 24.77 7.97
N HIS A 987 -31.80 24.00 8.84
CA HIS A 987 -33.25 24.08 9.02
C HIS A 987 -33.71 25.36 9.76
N GLY A 988 -32.79 26.15 10.32
CA GLY A 988 -33.14 27.37 11.04
C GLY A 988 -33.40 27.15 12.53
N GLN A 989 -34.43 27.81 13.08
CA GLN A 989 -34.72 27.82 14.51
C GLN A 989 -36.04 27.15 14.89
N SER A 990 -36.10 26.56 16.08
CA SER A 990 -37.30 25.84 16.55
C SER A 990 -37.94 26.39 17.83
N SER A 991 -37.59 27.62 18.23
CA SER A 991 -38.10 28.25 19.46
C SER A 991 -39.40 29.05 19.28
N ASP A 992 -39.56 29.75 18.16
CA ASP A 992 -40.70 30.67 17.95
C ASP A 992 -41.24 30.59 16.51
N PRO A 993 -42.47 30.08 16.30
CA PRO A 993 -43.09 29.99 14.97
C PRO A 993 -43.48 31.32 14.33
N THR A 994 -43.30 32.44 15.04
CA THR A 994 -43.55 33.80 14.51
C THR A 994 -42.28 34.49 14.01
N LEU A 995 -41.10 33.97 14.34
CA LEU A 995 -39.81 34.49 13.85
C LEU A 995 -39.44 33.87 12.48
N PRO A 996 -38.60 34.56 11.68
CA PRO A 996 -38.05 33.99 10.45
C PRO A 996 -37.36 32.64 10.65
N SER A 997 -37.30 31.87 9.57
CA SER A 997 -36.61 30.57 9.52
C SER A 997 -37.04 29.61 10.63
N TYR A 998 -38.33 29.59 10.95
CA TYR A 998 -38.87 28.59 11.88
C TYR A 998 -39.00 27.22 11.21
N ASP A 999 -38.42 26.21 11.84
CA ASP A 999 -38.64 24.80 11.51
C ASP A 999 -38.66 23.97 12.81
N PRO A 1000 -39.59 23.01 12.98
CA PRO A 1000 -39.62 22.15 14.17
C PRO A 1000 -38.36 21.30 14.36
N GLU A 1001 -37.55 21.05 13.35
CA GLU A 1001 -36.27 20.31 13.41
C GLU A 1001 -35.05 21.23 13.63
N GLY A 1002 -35.23 22.55 13.53
CA GLY A 1002 -34.18 23.55 13.71
C GLY A 1002 -33.58 23.64 15.12
N LEU A 1003 -32.49 24.38 15.27
CA LEU A 1003 -31.85 24.62 16.57
C LEU A 1003 -32.73 25.50 17.48
N PRO A 1004 -32.81 25.22 18.80
CA PRO A 1004 -33.50 26.12 19.73
C PRO A 1004 -32.67 27.40 19.94
N LEU A 1005 -33.32 28.57 19.85
CA LEU A 1005 -32.70 29.85 20.21
C LEU A 1005 -32.39 29.91 21.70
N ILE A 1006 -31.15 30.26 22.04
CA ILE A 1006 -30.63 30.41 23.40
C ILE A 1006 -29.77 31.69 23.42
N PRO A 1007 -30.23 32.78 24.04
CA PRO A 1007 -29.50 34.05 24.08
C PRO A 1007 -28.05 33.89 24.54
N GLY A 1008 -27.11 34.48 23.80
CA GLY A 1008 -25.67 34.37 24.05
C GLY A 1008 -25.00 33.07 23.60
N LEU A 1009 -25.75 32.11 23.02
CA LEU A 1009 -25.22 30.81 22.56
C LEU A 1009 -25.71 30.38 21.16
N ILE A 1010 -27.00 30.51 20.87
CA ILE A 1010 -27.63 30.15 19.59
C ILE A 1010 -28.65 31.26 19.27
N GLU A 1011 -28.42 32.01 18.20
CA GLU A 1011 -29.22 33.19 17.88
C GLU A 1011 -29.56 33.28 16.39
N LEU A 1012 -30.76 33.76 16.10
CA LEU A 1012 -31.16 34.16 14.74
C LEU A 1012 -30.42 35.45 14.38
N ILE A 1013 -29.78 35.47 13.21
CA ILE A 1013 -29.09 36.67 12.72
C ILE A 1013 -30.15 37.65 12.22
N THR A 1014 -30.35 38.75 12.97
CA THR A 1014 -31.21 39.87 12.57
C THR A 1014 -30.38 41.01 11.97
N LYS A 1015 -31.03 41.92 11.23
CA LYS A 1015 -30.39 43.13 10.66
C LYS A 1015 -29.73 44.00 11.73
N GLU A 1016 -30.33 44.08 12.91
CA GLU A 1016 -29.82 44.81 14.05
C GLU A 1016 -28.58 44.11 14.62
N SER A 1017 -28.60 42.78 14.73
CA SER A 1017 -27.47 42.01 15.24
C SER A 1017 -26.26 41.97 14.30
N GLY A 1018 -26.50 42.05 12.98
CA GLY A 1018 -25.50 42.09 11.91
C GLY A 1018 -25.00 43.50 11.55
N ALA A 1019 -25.54 44.56 12.15
CA ALA A 1019 -25.09 45.92 11.86
C ALA A 1019 -23.61 46.14 12.28
N PRO A 1020 -22.86 47.06 11.65
CA PRO A 1020 -21.47 47.31 11.99
C PRO A 1020 -21.25 47.60 13.48
N GLY A 1021 -20.30 46.89 14.09
CA GLY A 1021 -20.01 46.97 15.54
C GLY A 1021 -20.94 46.15 16.44
N GLN A 1022 -21.93 45.44 15.89
CA GLN A 1022 -22.80 44.53 16.64
C GLN A 1022 -22.26 43.10 16.65
N ARG A 1023 -22.82 42.25 17.52
CA ARG A 1023 -22.28 40.92 17.83
C ARG A 1023 -22.20 39.94 16.65
N HIS A 1024 -23.06 40.08 15.65
CA HIS A 1024 -23.04 39.27 14.41
C HIS A 1024 -22.53 40.08 13.20
N ALA A 1025 -21.80 41.18 13.39
CA ALA A 1025 -21.33 42.02 12.27
C ALA A 1025 -20.45 41.28 11.25
N ALA A 1026 -19.76 40.21 11.65
CA ALA A 1026 -19.00 39.33 10.74
C ALA A 1026 -19.89 38.38 9.91
N LEU A 1027 -21.18 38.28 10.23
CA LEU A 1027 -22.20 37.43 9.59
C LEU A 1027 -23.33 38.28 8.99
N ALA A 1028 -23.06 39.55 8.65
CA ALA A 1028 -24.06 40.52 8.23
C ALA A 1028 -24.83 40.14 6.94
N ASP A 1029 -24.21 39.34 6.07
CA ASP A 1029 -24.81 38.85 4.83
C ASP A 1029 -25.77 37.66 5.04
N HIS A 1030 -25.79 37.09 6.25
CA HIS A 1030 -26.50 35.86 6.64
C HIS A 1030 -27.78 36.14 7.47
N VAL A 1031 -28.45 37.28 7.23
CA VAL A 1031 -29.66 37.66 7.98
C VAL A 1031 -30.79 36.66 7.71
N GLY A 1032 -31.26 36.00 8.77
CA GLY A 1032 -32.24 34.91 8.72
C GLY A 1032 -31.64 33.53 9.01
N GLU A 1033 -30.31 33.40 9.04
CA GLU A 1033 -29.63 32.16 9.38
C GLU A 1033 -29.29 32.08 10.88
N ILE A 1034 -28.73 30.94 11.31
CA ILE A 1034 -28.44 30.66 12.72
C ILE A 1034 -26.95 30.87 13.03
N ALA A 1035 -26.67 31.88 13.85
CA ALA A 1035 -25.38 32.04 14.48
C ALA A 1035 -25.30 31.18 15.76
N ILE A 1036 -24.17 30.51 15.96
CA ILE A 1036 -23.83 29.87 17.22
C ILE A 1036 -22.54 30.45 17.78
N ARG A 1037 -22.43 30.54 19.11
CA ARG A 1037 -21.20 30.93 19.79
C ARG A 1037 -20.40 29.67 20.11
N ALA A 1038 -19.31 29.43 19.38
CA ALA A 1038 -18.53 28.20 19.43
C ALA A 1038 -17.05 28.46 19.08
N TRP A 1039 -16.19 27.45 19.22
CA TRP A 1039 -14.81 27.51 18.71
C TRP A 1039 -14.81 27.70 17.19
N ARG A 1040 -13.95 28.59 16.68
CA ARG A 1040 -14.00 29.05 15.27
C ARG A 1040 -13.39 28.09 14.23
N GLY A 1041 -12.89 26.92 14.61
CA GLY A 1041 -12.12 26.04 13.73
C GLY A 1041 -10.61 26.24 13.87
N ASN A 1042 -9.80 25.44 13.16
CA ASN A 1042 -8.34 25.54 13.25
C ASN A 1042 -7.82 26.88 12.69
N PRO A 1043 -6.82 27.50 13.32
CA PRO A 1043 -6.14 28.68 12.78
C PRO A 1043 -5.27 28.30 11.57
N GLY A 1044 -4.90 29.29 10.75
CA GLY A 1044 -3.99 29.09 9.62
C GLY A 1044 -2.56 28.71 10.04
N ASP A 1045 -2.12 29.20 11.21
CA ASP A 1045 -0.90 28.77 11.89
C ASP A 1045 -1.27 28.10 13.23
N PRO A 1046 -0.89 26.84 13.50
CA PRO A 1046 -1.18 26.18 14.78
C PRO A 1046 -0.47 26.81 16.00
N ASN A 1047 0.42 27.79 15.80
CA ASN A 1047 0.98 28.61 16.87
C ASN A 1047 0.08 29.81 17.26
N GLU A 1048 -1.03 30.03 16.55
CA GLU A 1048 -2.07 31.01 16.89
C GLU A 1048 -3.23 30.36 17.65
N VAL A 1049 -4.21 31.18 18.06
CA VAL A 1049 -5.41 30.76 18.80
C VAL A 1049 -6.63 31.28 18.06
N SER A 1050 -7.55 30.39 17.68
CA SER A 1050 -8.81 30.79 17.03
C SER A 1050 -9.84 31.37 18.01
N GLY A 1051 -9.83 30.83 19.22
CA GLY A 1051 -10.77 31.18 20.29
C GLY A 1051 -12.22 30.88 19.94
N VAL A 1052 -13.13 31.48 20.70
CA VAL A 1052 -14.58 31.33 20.53
C VAL A 1052 -15.18 32.60 19.91
N GLY A 1053 -16.23 32.44 19.13
CA GLY A 1053 -17.00 33.56 18.59
C GLY A 1053 -18.28 33.12 17.91
N TRP A 1054 -19.00 34.10 17.37
CA TRP A 1054 -20.17 33.84 16.53
C TRP A 1054 -19.73 33.34 15.15
N ILE A 1055 -20.23 32.16 14.78
CA ILE A 1055 -20.06 31.52 13.47
C ILE A 1055 -21.41 30.97 13.01
N LEU A 1056 -21.55 30.67 11.71
CA LEU A 1056 -22.74 29.98 11.20
C LEU A 1056 -22.79 28.54 11.73
N GLY A 1057 -23.94 28.12 12.25
CA GLY A 1057 -24.11 26.76 12.77
C GLY A 1057 -23.92 25.68 11.69
N GLU A 1058 -24.29 26.01 10.45
CA GLU A 1058 -24.10 25.18 9.26
C GLU A 1058 -22.62 25.00 8.85
N GLN A 1059 -21.71 25.83 9.36
CA GLN A 1059 -20.27 25.70 9.13
C GLN A 1059 -19.52 25.08 10.32
N TRP A 1060 -20.19 24.82 11.45
CA TRP A 1060 -19.56 24.35 12.68
C TRP A 1060 -18.69 23.11 12.47
N VAL A 1061 -17.54 23.08 13.17
CA VAL A 1061 -16.64 21.93 13.26
C VAL A 1061 -16.26 21.65 14.71
N PRO A 1062 -16.09 20.37 15.10
CA PRO A 1062 -15.62 19.98 16.43
C PRO A 1062 -14.15 20.36 16.66
N TYR A 1063 -13.75 20.50 17.93
CA TYR A 1063 -12.36 20.78 18.33
C TYR A 1063 -11.44 19.58 18.04
N GLN A 1064 -10.93 19.53 16.80
CA GLN A 1064 -10.10 18.47 16.22
C GLN A 1064 -9.08 19.07 15.23
N LYS A 1065 -8.30 18.22 14.55
CA LYS A 1065 -7.51 18.63 13.36
C LYS A 1065 -8.42 18.75 12.14
N ALA A 1066 -8.19 19.74 11.28
CA ALA A 1066 -8.88 19.89 9.99
C ALA A 1066 -8.81 18.64 9.08
N THR A 1067 -7.73 17.85 9.19
CA THR A 1067 -7.53 16.59 8.44
C THR A 1067 -8.11 15.34 9.12
N PHE A 1068 -8.66 15.48 10.34
CA PHE A 1068 -9.25 14.42 11.16
C PHE A 1068 -10.44 14.98 11.97
N VAL A 1069 -11.47 15.46 11.28
CA VAL A 1069 -12.58 16.22 11.91
C VAL A 1069 -13.45 15.36 12.83
N THR A 1070 -13.71 14.10 12.48
CA THR A 1070 -14.33 13.14 13.41
C THR A 1070 -13.89 11.72 13.06
N PRO A 1071 -13.80 10.77 14.01
CA PRO A 1071 -13.43 9.39 13.70
C PRO A 1071 -14.44 8.72 12.75
N ALA A 1072 -13.93 7.96 11.78
CA ALA A 1072 -14.68 7.33 10.69
C ALA A 1072 -15.55 6.13 11.14
N PHE A 1073 -16.50 6.38 12.04
CA PHE A 1073 -17.49 5.44 12.55
C PHE A 1073 -18.64 6.17 13.28
N PRO A 1074 -19.85 5.57 13.38
CA PRO A 1074 -21.00 6.13 14.10
C PRO A 1074 -20.76 6.53 15.56
N GLY A 1075 -21.64 7.38 16.11
CA GLY A 1075 -21.59 7.89 17.49
C GLY A 1075 -21.82 6.81 18.55
N PHE A 1076 -23.06 6.36 18.70
CA PHE A 1076 -23.49 5.49 19.80
C PHE A 1076 -22.90 4.07 19.74
N VAL A 1077 -22.24 3.54 20.77
CA VAL A 1077 -21.76 4.19 22.02
C VAL A 1077 -20.33 4.70 21.87
N SER A 1078 -19.89 5.59 22.76
CA SER A 1078 -18.51 6.09 22.75
C SER A 1078 -17.52 4.95 23.04
N GLY A 1079 -16.61 4.71 22.09
CA GLY A 1079 -15.59 3.68 22.21
C GLY A 1079 -14.61 4.00 23.35
N HIS A 1080 -14.17 5.25 23.46
CA HIS A 1080 -13.24 5.69 24.51
C HIS A 1080 -13.82 5.44 25.90
N SER A 1081 -15.08 5.81 26.14
CA SER A 1081 -15.76 5.59 27.42
C SER A 1081 -15.89 4.10 27.76
N THR A 1082 -16.13 3.26 26.74
CA THR A 1082 -16.27 1.81 26.89
C THR A 1082 -14.93 1.14 27.22
N PHE A 1083 -13.88 1.43 26.45
CA PHE A 1083 -12.51 0.94 26.71
C PHE A 1083 -12.03 1.37 28.09
N SER A 1084 -12.17 2.66 28.40
CA SER A 1084 -11.60 3.25 29.62
C SER A 1084 -12.25 2.71 30.87
N ARG A 1085 -13.59 2.58 30.90
CA ARG A 1085 -14.26 2.01 32.08
C ARG A 1085 -13.98 0.51 32.22
N ALA A 1086 -13.85 -0.24 31.12
CA ALA A 1086 -13.45 -1.64 31.18
C ALA A 1086 -12.03 -1.82 31.77
N ALA A 1087 -11.07 -1.01 31.33
CA ALA A 1087 -9.71 -1.01 31.85
C ALA A 1087 -9.65 -0.60 33.34
N ALA A 1088 -10.40 0.43 33.74
CA ALA A 1088 -10.43 0.91 35.12
C ALA A 1088 -10.92 -0.15 36.11
N GLU A 1089 -11.96 -0.93 35.78
CA GLU A 1089 -12.43 -2.03 36.63
C GLU A 1089 -11.36 -3.13 36.78
N VAL A 1090 -10.68 -3.50 35.69
CA VAL A 1090 -9.61 -4.52 35.73
C VAL A 1090 -8.41 -4.03 36.56
N LEU A 1091 -7.96 -2.79 36.37
CA LEU A 1091 -6.85 -2.23 37.15
C LEU A 1091 -7.22 -2.06 38.64
N ALA A 1092 -8.46 -1.67 38.94
CA ALA A 1092 -8.95 -1.59 40.31
C ALA A 1092 -8.94 -2.96 41.01
N ALA A 1093 -9.44 -4.01 40.32
CA ALA A 1093 -9.43 -5.37 40.83
C ALA A 1093 -8.01 -5.94 40.96
N TYR A 1094 -7.18 -5.78 39.92
CA TYR A 1094 -5.83 -6.36 39.86
C TYR A 1094 -4.85 -5.71 40.85
N THR A 1095 -4.89 -4.39 40.99
CA THR A 1095 -4.11 -3.67 42.01
C THR A 1095 -4.76 -3.73 43.40
N GLY A 1096 -5.97 -4.27 43.52
CA GLY A 1096 -6.70 -4.46 44.77
C GLY A 1096 -7.01 -3.15 45.50
N SER A 1097 -7.29 -2.09 44.74
CA SER A 1097 -7.61 -0.73 45.18
C SER A 1097 -8.24 0.03 44.01
N PRO A 1098 -9.33 0.80 44.17
CA PRO A 1098 -9.81 1.68 43.11
C PRO A 1098 -8.88 2.90 42.89
N TYR A 1099 -8.08 3.26 43.89
CA TYR A 1099 -7.14 4.37 43.87
C TYR A 1099 -5.81 3.99 43.19
N PHE A 1100 -5.22 4.96 42.49
CA PHE A 1100 -3.86 4.88 41.96
C PHE A 1100 -2.82 4.69 43.09
N PRO A 1101 -1.63 4.11 42.81
CA PRO A 1101 -0.59 3.93 43.82
C PRO A 1101 -0.09 5.26 44.40
N GLY A 1102 -0.40 5.52 45.67
CA GLY A 1102 -0.12 6.79 46.36
C GLY A 1102 -1.38 7.60 46.70
N GLY A 1103 -2.50 7.28 46.04
CA GLY A 1103 -3.79 7.95 46.16
C GLY A 1103 -4.04 8.97 45.04
N ASP A 1104 -3.05 9.24 44.20
CA ASP A 1104 -3.13 10.15 43.08
C ASP A 1104 -2.25 9.70 41.91
N PHE A 1105 -2.65 10.11 40.71
CA PHE A 1105 -1.86 10.01 39.49
C PHE A 1105 -1.97 11.32 38.74
N THR A 1106 -0.85 11.88 38.31
CA THR A 1106 -0.79 13.23 37.75
C THR A 1106 0.02 13.28 36.46
N ARG A 1107 -0.33 14.22 35.57
CA ARG A 1107 0.40 14.48 34.33
C ARG A 1107 0.41 15.97 34.01
N THR A 1108 1.60 16.55 33.96
CA THR A 1108 1.81 17.98 33.66
C THR A 1108 2.09 18.21 32.17
N PHE A 1109 1.48 19.25 31.63
CA PHE A 1109 1.57 19.69 30.24
C PHE A 1109 2.14 21.12 30.21
N ALA A 1110 3.19 21.33 29.42
CA ALA A 1110 3.79 22.65 29.24
C ALA A 1110 3.03 23.49 28.19
N PRO A 1111 3.17 24.83 28.19
CA PRO A 1111 2.71 25.67 27.09
C PRO A 1111 3.26 25.20 25.73
N GLY A 1112 2.43 25.26 24.69
CA GLY A 1112 2.74 24.71 23.36
C GLY A 1112 2.55 23.19 23.23
N TYR A 1113 1.95 22.52 24.23
CA TYR A 1113 1.59 21.10 24.15
C TYR A 1113 0.54 20.82 23.06
N LEU A 1114 -0.49 21.67 22.96
CA LEU A 1114 -1.60 21.51 22.01
C LEU A 1114 -1.12 21.48 20.55
N LYS A 1115 -1.89 20.83 19.68
CA LYS A 1115 -1.55 20.57 18.27
C LYS A 1115 -2.63 21.06 17.32
N PHE A 1116 -3.81 21.45 17.82
CA PHE A 1116 -4.90 21.98 16.99
C PHE A 1116 -4.85 23.52 16.89
N GLU A 1117 -4.33 24.16 17.92
CA GLU A 1117 -4.04 25.60 18.09
C GLU A 1117 -3.08 25.77 19.29
N HIS A 1118 -2.63 26.99 19.59
CA HIS A 1118 -1.66 27.23 20.66
C HIS A 1118 -2.25 27.13 22.07
N GLY A 1119 -1.54 26.40 22.93
CA GLY A 1119 -1.80 26.34 24.37
C GLY A 1119 -1.20 25.09 25.04
N PRO A 1120 -1.50 24.83 26.32
CA PRO A 1120 -2.22 25.72 27.24
C PRO A 1120 -1.46 27.05 27.48
N SER A 1121 -2.13 28.06 28.02
CA SER A 1121 -1.52 29.38 28.28
C SER A 1121 -0.44 29.36 29.37
N LYS A 1122 -0.56 28.42 30.32
CA LYS A 1122 0.37 28.16 31.42
C LYS A 1122 0.54 26.64 31.62
N PRO A 1123 1.56 26.17 32.36
CA PRO A 1123 1.64 24.76 32.74
C PRO A 1123 0.35 24.30 33.43
N LEU A 1124 -0.17 23.14 33.02
CA LEU A 1124 -1.41 22.55 33.54
C LEU A 1124 -1.18 21.11 33.94
N THR A 1125 -1.67 20.69 35.11
CA THR A 1125 -1.51 19.31 35.60
C THR A 1125 -2.88 18.64 35.72
N LEU A 1126 -3.13 17.62 34.89
CA LEU A 1126 -4.27 16.73 35.07
C LEU A 1126 -3.99 15.79 36.25
N GLN A 1127 -5.03 15.49 37.04
CA GLN A 1127 -4.93 14.69 38.27
C GLN A 1127 -6.12 13.72 38.34
N TRP A 1128 -5.88 12.51 38.86
CA TRP A 1128 -6.90 11.48 39.09
C TRP A 1128 -6.60 10.73 40.40
N ALA A 1129 -7.59 10.56 41.28
CA ALA A 1129 -7.41 9.77 42.50
C ALA A 1129 -7.61 8.26 42.22
N THR A 1130 -8.63 7.94 41.41
CA THR A 1130 -9.00 6.58 41.03
C THR A 1130 -8.85 6.34 39.52
N TYR A 1131 -8.73 5.06 39.14
CA TYR A 1131 -8.82 4.67 37.73
C TYR A 1131 -10.17 5.06 37.11
N PHE A 1132 -11.22 5.19 37.93
CA PHE A 1132 -12.55 5.59 37.48
C PHE A 1132 -12.59 7.08 37.12
N ASP A 1133 -11.94 7.97 37.87
CA ASP A 1133 -11.83 9.39 37.53
C ASP A 1133 -11.13 9.59 36.19
N ALA A 1134 -10.06 8.83 35.93
CA ALA A 1134 -9.37 8.82 34.65
C ALA A 1134 -10.28 8.34 33.51
N ALA A 1135 -11.04 7.26 33.72
CA ALA A 1135 -11.98 6.75 32.72
C ALA A 1135 -13.18 7.68 32.47
N ASP A 1136 -13.66 8.36 33.50
CA ASP A 1136 -14.75 9.33 33.41
C ASP A 1136 -14.28 10.60 32.68
N GLN A 1137 -13.06 11.07 32.95
CA GLN A 1137 -12.42 12.16 32.20
C GLN A 1137 -12.14 11.78 30.74
N ALA A 1138 -11.75 10.54 30.45
CA ALA A 1138 -11.64 10.03 29.08
C ALA A 1138 -12.98 10.10 28.33
N GLY A 1139 -14.10 9.91 29.02
CA GLY A 1139 -15.45 10.09 28.50
C GLY A 1139 -15.81 11.54 28.18
N ILE A 1140 -15.81 12.42 29.19
CA ILE A 1140 -16.24 13.83 29.03
C ILE A 1140 -15.37 14.61 28.03
N SER A 1141 -14.09 14.24 27.90
CA SER A 1141 -13.17 14.83 26.92
C SER A 1141 -13.67 14.71 25.47
N ARG A 1142 -14.52 13.71 25.16
CA ARG A 1142 -15.09 13.51 23.81
C ARG A 1142 -16.18 14.53 23.47
N ILE A 1143 -16.79 15.10 24.51
CA ILE A 1143 -17.83 16.15 24.41
C ILE A 1143 -17.15 17.51 24.25
N PHE A 1144 -16.09 17.79 25.02
CA PHE A 1144 -15.21 18.96 24.79
C PHE A 1144 -14.57 18.93 23.40
N GLY A 1145 -14.09 17.76 22.96
CA GLY A 1145 -13.61 17.54 21.59
C GLY A 1145 -14.69 17.57 20.51
N GLY A 1146 -15.96 17.77 20.85
CA GLY A 1146 -17.09 17.93 19.92
C GLY A 1146 -17.52 16.68 19.12
N ILE A 1147 -16.99 15.49 19.43
CA ILE A 1147 -17.18 14.29 18.59
C ILE A 1147 -18.22 13.29 19.13
N HIS A 1148 -18.65 13.44 20.39
CA HIS A 1148 -19.68 12.61 21.01
C HIS A 1148 -20.65 13.46 21.84
N ILE A 1149 -21.87 12.94 22.00
CA ILE A 1149 -22.90 13.49 22.89
C ILE A 1149 -22.88 12.79 24.26
N PRO A 1150 -23.31 13.43 25.37
CA PRO A 1150 -23.50 12.80 26.68
C PRO A 1150 -24.11 11.39 26.67
N ALA A 1151 -25.16 11.16 25.88
CA ALA A 1151 -25.78 9.83 25.76
C ALA A 1151 -24.81 8.71 25.29
N ASP A 1152 -23.91 9.01 24.35
CA ASP A 1152 -22.90 8.07 23.85
C ASP A 1152 -21.90 7.69 24.95
N ASP A 1153 -21.49 8.68 25.74
CA ASP A 1153 -20.50 8.54 26.80
C ASP A 1153 -21.05 7.72 27.96
N PHE A 1154 -22.16 8.16 28.55
CA PHE A 1154 -22.74 7.53 29.73
C PHE A 1154 -23.17 6.07 29.48
N ALA A 1155 -23.69 5.76 28.30
CA ALA A 1155 -23.97 4.38 27.90
C ALA A 1155 -22.67 3.56 27.75
N GLY A 1156 -21.65 4.12 27.10
CA GLY A 1156 -20.33 3.50 26.96
C GLY A 1156 -19.68 3.16 28.30
N ARG A 1157 -19.70 4.07 29.28
CA ARG A 1157 -19.15 3.81 30.63
C ARG A 1157 -19.88 2.66 31.33
N ARG A 1158 -21.22 2.62 31.29
CA ARG A 1158 -22.00 1.51 31.89
C ARG A 1158 -21.69 0.16 31.24
N ILE A 1159 -21.54 0.12 29.93
CA ILE A 1159 -21.14 -1.10 29.20
C ILE A 1159 -19.72 -1.52 29.55
N GLY A 1160 -18.76 -0.57 29.55
CA GLY A 1160 -17.37 -0.83 29.93
C GLY A 1160 -17.24 -1.37 31.36
N SER A 1161 -17.98 -0.80 32.31
CA SER A 1161 -17.99 -1.27 33.71
C SER A 1161 -18.43 -2.74 33.83
N ARG A 1162 -19.44 -3.15 33.05
CA ARG A 1162 -19.88 -4.54 32.99
C ARG A 1162 -18.80 -5.44 32.38
N ILE A 1163 -18.24 -5.04 31.25
CA ILE A 1163 -17.21 -5.82 30.52
C ILE A 1163 -15.96 -6.03 31.38
N GLY A 1164 -15.45 -4.99 32.04
CA GLY A 1164 -14.26 -5.11 32.88
C GLY A 1164 -14.44 -6.10 34.04
N LYS A 1165 -15.64 -6.12 34.65
CA LYS A 1165 -16.00 -7.09 35.71
C LYS A 1165 -16.13 -8.52 35.19
N GLU A 1166 -16.80 -8.73 34.05
CA GLU A 1166 -16.96 -10.05 33.42
C GLU A 1166 -15.60 -10.62 32.95
N ALA A 1167 -14.75 -9.77 32.35
CA ALA A 1167 -13.40 -10.14 31.91
C ALA A 1167 -12.46 -10.45 33.09
N TRP A 1168 -12.49 -9.66 34.16
CA TRP A 1168 -11.73 -9.95 35.38
C TRP A 1168 -12.10 -11.31 35.98
N ALA A 1169 -13.41 -11.57 36.17
CA ALA A 1169 -13.90 -12.83 36.73
C ALA A 1169 -13.50 -14.06 35.88
N LEU A 1170 -13.44 -13.92 34.55
CA LEU A 1170 -12.95 -14.98 33.67
C LEU A 1170 -11.42 -15.14 33.77
N ALA A 1171 -10.66 -14.04 33.85
CA ALA A 1171 -9.20 -14.09 34.00
C ALA A 1171 -8.79 -14.80 35.30
N GLU A 1172 -9.49 -14.57 36.42
CA GLU A 1172 -9.26 -15.29 37.68
C GLU A 1172 -9.44 -16.82 37.53
N ARG A 1173 -10.44 -17.27 36.76
CA ARG A 1173 -10.63 -18.71 36.46
C ARG A 1173 -9.47 -19.27 35.63
N TYR A 1174 -8.96 -18.53 34.65
CA TYR A 1174 -7.75 -18.92 33.91
C TYR A 1174 -6.55 -19.02 34.85
N PHE A 1175 -6.36 -18.06 35.75
CA PHE A 1175 -5.27 -18.06 36.72
C PHE A 1175 -5.35 -19.21 37.73
N ALA A 1176 -6.56 -19.67 38.06
CA ALA A 1176 -6.83 -20.77 38.98
C ALA A 1176 -6.85 -22.16 38.33
N GLY A 1177 -6.99 -22.26 37.00
CA GLY A 1177 -7.15 -23.55 36.31
C GLY A 1177 -8.57 -24.11 36.40
N THR A 1178 -9.59 -23.25 36.39
CA THR A 1178 -11.00 -23.61 36.60
C THR A 1178 -11.90 -23.18 35.45
N VAL A 1179 -11.34 -22.97 34.25
CA VAL A 1179 -12.12 -22.65 33.05
C VAL A 1179 -12.71 -23.91 32.43
N ARG A 1180 -11.99 -25.03 32.52
CA ARG A 1180 -12.25 -26.30 31.84
C ARG A 1180 -12.94 -27.35 32.72
#